data_AF-A0A2N6VP26-F1
#
_entry.id   AF-A0A2N6VP26-F1
#
_cell.length_a   1.000
_cell.length_b   1.000
_cell.length_c   1.000
_cell.angle_alpha   90.00
_cell.angle_beta   90.00
_cell.angle_gamma   90.00
#
_symmetry.space_group_name_H-M   'P 1'
#
loop_
_entity.id
_entity.type
_entity.pdbx_description
1 polymer ?
#
loop_
_entity_poly.entity_id
_entity_poly.type
_entity_poly.pdbx_seq_one_letter_code
_entity_poly.pdbx_strand_id
1 'polypeptide(L)'
;MVTYPKNWEADVVLRDGATAHVRPIVPSDADGIQLMHSKQSPESIYLRFFAPMPTIPQRDLERFVNVDYNDRVALVMIAGEEIIGVGRYDRLDETSAEVAFNISDAHHGRGIGSILLEHLTAVARERGLSVFTAEVLPQNRSMLQVFAAAGYEVSREFDDGVVAVRFEIDPTERSKQVLEAREHRAEALSVRSVLNPASVAVIGASRKRTSAGNLLLRNLASAGFKGALHIVHPHAPVVAGMPTVKSLDEIEGSIDLAIIAVPAPAVIDVVRDAATRGVRAVVVVSSGFAETGPEGQELQREVVATARSHGMRVVGPNSFGIANTSADVALNASLSPFFPEPGPLGLFSQSGALGTGLLAAAKSRGLGISTFVSAGNRADLSGNDLLQFWEEDEATQIVGLYLESIGNPRKFARIARRVARQKPVIVIKSDLTGRELPPGHQVRVSSLSGSALDQVLTQAGVIRADSIHQMFDVAQVFATQPLPNGARVGVIGNSAALSTLIVQRARAEGLRIDTPPVSLHPEVTTDEFEEHLAKMYQNPAVQSVIVTFAPSARGHEREITQILAEQAAVSGKTTVACFLGLTGAQEELTAYTRSAEGTREIHTVPSYMGPEDAVWALARVTEYAQWKRSDHGNYPELEGFDKRAVRTLIEKVLQRDSEHDADDSTTSATVRLSRDETQELLQACSIQVLPYHPSSTVEEAKDIAREIGYPVALKAVDSRLRHRLDLGGVRLDISNDEEMDVYWNSVREVIAARLDDDADTRIDVQTMAAPGVACVVRGGEDPLLGPMVSFGLAGDSSELLDDVQHRVAPLTDVDAKSMVRSLGSSPRLFGYRGGPVMNVAPLEETILRVAALIDEFPAIRLVEFRPISVTEGEQDILSVRIELTRESDRIDSPRRRMSAH
;
A
#
# COMPACT_ATOMS: atom_id res chain seq x y z
N MET A 1 -36.41 13.36 4.82
CA MET A 1 -35.43 13.24 5.93
C MET A 1 -34.05 13.35 5.30
N VAL A 2 -33.16 14.13 5.89
CA VAL A 2 -31.78 14.20 5.39
C VAL A 2 -31.07 12.90 5.80
N THR A 3 -30.54 12.14 4.83
CA THR A 3 -29.85 10.88 5.09
C THR A 3 -28.48 11.15 5.70
N TYR A 4 -28.16 10.49 6.82
CA TYR A 4 -26.87 10.62 7.49
C TYR A 4 -25.73 10.04 6.64
N PRO A 5 -24.68 10.81 6.31
CA PRO A 5 -23.59 10.35 5.44
C PRO A 5 -22.56 9.53 6.22
N LYS A 6 -22.87 8.25 6.46
CA LYS A 6 -22.03 7.32 7.23
C LYS A 6 -20.61 7.16 6.66
N ASN A 7 -20.46 7.27 5.34
CA ASN A 7 -19.17 7.19 4.65
C ASN A 7 -18.19 8.33 5.01
N TRP A 8 -18.65 9.36 5.73
CA TRP A 8 -17.80 10.46 6.20
C TRP A 8 -17.16 10.21 7.57
N GLU A 9 -17.55 9.14 8.26
CA GLU A 9 -16.94 8.72 9.52
C GLU A 9 -15.52 8.20 9.31
N ALA A 10 -14.63 8.51 10.25
CA ALA A 10 -13.26 8.02 10.22
C ALA A 10 -12.62 8.07 11.60
N ASP A 11 -11.87 7.01 11.93
CA ASP A 11 -10.89 7.08 13.01
C ASP A 11 -9.59 7.67 12.48
N VAL A 12 -8.97 8.56 13.25
CA VAL A 12 -7.76 9.29 12.87
C VAL A 12 -6.70 9.22 13.95
N VAL A 13 -5.43 9.29 13.56
CA VAL A 13 -4.30 9.44 14.49
C VAL A 13 -3.93 10.92 14.58
N LEU A 14 -3.96 11.45 15.80
CA LEU A 14 -3.59 12.83 16.15
C LEU A 14 -2.07 13.01 16.14
N ARG A 15 -1.62 14.26 16.19
CA ARG A 15 -0.19 14.61 16.11
C ARG A 15 0.66 14.01 17.25
N ASP A 16 0.04 13.73 18.39
CA ASP A 16 0.67 13.10 19.55
C ASP A 16 0.64 11.55 19.52
N GLY A 17 0.08 10.96 18.46
CA GLY A 17 -0.05 9.51 18.30
C GLY A 17 -1.31 8.90 18.91
N ALA A 18 -2.12 9.67 19.64
CA ALA A 18 -3.41 9.21 20.14
C ALA A 18 -4.45 9.13 19.00
N THR A 19 -5.49 8.33 19.18
CA THR A 19 -6.59 8.23 18.23
C THR A 19 -7.76 9.15 18.57
N ALA A 20 -8.59 9.47 17.58
CA ALA A 20 -9.86 10.18 17.74
C ALA A 20 -10.83 9.75 16.66
N HIS A 21 -12.13 9.99 16.88
CA HIS A 21 -13.18 9.67 15.92
C HIS A 21 -13.75 10.94 15.29
N VAL A 22 -13.86 10.99 13.97
CA VAL A 22 -14.47 12.08 13.20
C VAL A 22 -15.78 11.58 12.61
N ARG A 23 -16.86 12.36 12.78
CA ARG A 23 -18.16 12.05 12.15
C ARG A 23 -18.96 13.31 11.81
N PRO A 24 -19.96 13.22 10.92
CA PRO A 24 -20.95 14.28 10.75
C PRO A 24 -21.62 14.67 12.08
N ILE A 25 -21.88 15.96 12.26
CA ILE A 25 -22.65 16.48 13.39
C ILE A 25 -24.08 15.95 13.34
N VAL A 26 -24.71 15.74 14.50
CA VAL A 26 -26.13 15.39 14.61
C VAL A 26 -26.84 16.31 15.61
N PRO A 27 -28.18 16.45 15.54
CA PRO A 27 -28.93 17.32 16.46
C PRO A 27 -28.68 17.04 17.95
N SER A 28 -28.41 15.79 18.33
CA SER A 28 -28.12 15.40 19.72
C SER A 28 -26.77 15.91 20.25
N ASP A 29 -25.91 16.48 19.41
CA ASP A 29 -24.61 17.01 19.82
C ASP A 29 -24.69 18.38 20.52
N ALA A 30 -25.87 19.00 20.58
CA ALA A 30 -26.07 20.35 21.09
C ALA A 30 -25.46 20.54 22.49
N ASP A 31 -25.74 19.63 23.41
CA ASP A 31 -25.24 19.69 24.79
C ASP A 31 -23.71 19.52 24.83
N GLY A 32 -23.17 18.61 24.00
CA GLY A 32 -21.73 18.39 23.89
C GLY A 32 -20.97 19.61 23.36
N ILE A 33 -21.53 20.29 22.36
CA ILE A 33 -20.96 21.53 21.81
C ILE A 33 -21.03 22.66 22.84
N GLN A 34 -22.17 22.79 23.54
CA GLN A 34 -22.34 23.80 24.58
C GLN A 34 -21.36 23.57 25.74
N LEU A 35 -21.14 22.29 26.12
CA LEU A 35 -20.16 21.91 27.14
C LEU A 35 -18.74 22.23 26.69
N MET A 36 -18.34 21.85 25.47
CA MET A 36 -17.02 22.19 24.91
C MET A 36 -16.80 23.70 24.89
N HIS A 37 -17.82 24.47 24.47
CA HIS A 37 -17.79 25.93 24.42
C HIS A 37 -17.62 26.56 25.80
N SER A 38 -18.32 26.05 26.81
CA SER A 38 -18.23 26.56 28.19
C SER A 38 -16.86 26.39 28.83
N LYS A 39 -16.07 25.43 28.34
CA LYS A 39 -14.69 25.17 28.78
C LYS A 39 -13.66 26.04 28.03
N GLN A 40 -14.05 26.82 27.03
CA GLN A 40 -13.13 27.66 26.25
C GLN A 40 -12.71 28.92 27.02
N SER A 41 -11.49 29.37 26.77
CA SER A 41 -11.04 30.68 27.22
C SER A 41 -11.81 31.81 26.50
N PRO A 42 -11.97 32.99 27.16
CA PRO A 42 -12.56 34.17 26.53
C PRO A 42 -11.84 34.59 25.25
N GLU A 43 -10.52 34.37 25.20
CA GLU A 43 -9.69 34.64 24.02
C GLU A 43 -10.09 33.74 22.84
N SER A 44 -10.16 32.41 23.04
CA SER A 44 -10.58 31.47 21.98
C SER A 44 -11.99 31.74 21.47
N ILE A 45 -12.92 32.08 22.38
CA ILE A 45 -14.30 32.48 22.01
C ILE A 45 -14.26 33.73 21.13
N TYR A 46 -13.52 34.76 21.54
CA TYR A 46 -13.42 36.00 20.78
C TYR A 46 -12.76 35.79 19.41
N LEU A 47 -11.69 34.99 19.35
CA LEU A 47 -11.00 34.67 18.10
C LEU A 47 -11.88 33.89 17.11
N ARG A 48 -12.92 33.19 17.58
CA ARG A 48 -13.84 32.41 16.76
C ARG A 48 -15.10 33.18 16.33
N PHE A 49 -15.70 33.91 17.25
CA PHE A 49 -17.02 34.54 17.04
C PHE A 49 -16.93 36.06 16.86
N PHE A 50 -15.74 36.63 16.97
CA PHE A 50 -15.46 38.07 16.89
C PHE A 50 -16.25 38.90 17.92
N ALA A 51 -16.79 38.23 18.93
CA ALA A 51 -17.61 38.80 19.98
C ALA A 51 -17.47 37.99 21.28
N PRO A 52 -17.59 38.64 22.46
CA PRO A 52 -17.69 37.93 23.72
C PRO A 52 -19.01 37.16 23.77
N MET A 53 -18.91 35.83 23.69
CA MET A 53 -20.07 34.93 23.64
C MET A 53 -19.88 33.82 24.68
N PRO A 54 -20.13 34.08 25.98
CA PRO A 54 -19.85 33.11 27.06
C PRO A 54 -20.63 31.80 26.92
N THR A 55 -21.82 31.88 26.31
CA THR A 55 -22.68 30.74 25.98
C THR A 55 -23.22 30.92 24.58
N ILE A 56 -23.37 29.82 23.82
CA ILE A 56 -24.01 29.87 22.51
C ILE A 56 -25.52 30.02 22.73
N PRO A 57 -26.18 31.06 22.18
CA PRO A 57 -27.63 31.19 22.27
C PRO A 57 -28.32 29.98 21.65
N GLN A 58 -29.42 29.54 22.27
CA GLN A 58 -30.21 28.37 21.84
C GLN A 58 -30.48 28.35 20.32
N ARG A 59 -30.87 29.50 19.75
CA ARG A 59 -31.13 29.64 18.31
C ARG A 59 -29.92 29.34 17.44
N ASP A 60 -28.74 29.80 17.85
CA ASP A 60 -27.51 29.60 17.09
C ASP A 60 -27.02 28.16 17.27
N LEU A 61 -27.16 27.59 18.47
CA LEU A 61 -26.85 26.19 18.75
C LEU A 61 -27.73 25.24 17.91
N GLU A 62 -29.04 25.49 17.85
CA GLU A 62 -29.98 24.75 16.99
C GLU A 62 -29.58 24.85 15.52
N ARG A 63 -29.23 26.05 15.04
CA ARG A 63 -28.72 26.24 13.68
C ARG A 63 -27.40 25.50 13.46
N PHE A 64 -26.56 25.37 14.48
CA PHE A 64 -25.28 24.70 14.36
C PHE A 64 -25.40 23.19 14.25
N VAL A 65 -26.29 22.55 15.00
CA VAL A 65 -26.41 21.08 14.97
C VAL A 65 -27.35 20.56 13.88
N ASN A 66 -28.25 21.40 13.36
CA ASN A 66 -29.14 21.04 12.26
C ASN A 66 -28.54 21.49 10.92
N VAL A 67 -27.98 20.52 10.18
CA VAL A 67 -27.33 20.71 8.88
C VAL A 67 -27.96 19.78 7.82
N ASP A 68 -27.85 20.14 6.54
CA ASP A 68 -28.43 19.39 5.42
C ASP A 68 -27.45 18.42 4.72
N TYR A 69 -26.19 18.41 5.16
CA TYR A 69 -25.09 17.63 4.59
C TYR A 69 -24.82 17.90 3.10
N ASN A 70 -25.25 19.06 2.59
CA ASN A 70 -25.02 19.49 1.21
C ASN A 70 -24.49 20.93 1.17
N ASP A 71 -25.35 21.89 1.46
CA ASP A 71 -25.01 23.33 1.48
C ASP A 71 -24.46 23.72 2.84
N ARG A 72 -24.90 23.05 3.91
CA ARG A 72 -24.41 23.22 5.26
C ARG A 72 -23.85 21.89 5.73
N VAL A 73 -22.56 21.85 6.04
CA VAL A 73 -21.86 20.65 6.52
C VAL A 73 -21.11 20.99 7.79
N ALA A 74 -21.21 20.12 8.79
CA ALA A 74 -20.34 20.18 9.95
C ALA A 74 -19.89 18.77 10.37
N LEU A 75 -18.62 18.68 10.76
CA LEU A 75 -17.98 17.49 11.31
C LEU A 75 -17.56 17.77 12.75
N VAL A 76 -17.73 16.77 13.60
CA VAL A 76 -17.23 16.78 14.98
C VAL A 76 -16.08 15.78 15.12
N MET A 77 -15.08 16.13 15.91
CA MET A 77 -14.05 15.21 16.36
C MET A 77 -14.26 14.90 17.85
N ILE A 78 -14.21 13.62 18.18
CA ILE A 78 -14.57 13.07 19.49
C ILE A 78 -13.38 12.29 20.05
N ALA A 79 -13.10 12.49 21.34
CA ALA A 79 -12.20 11.67 22.15
C ALA A 79 -12.93 11.23 23.42
N GLY A 80 -13.09 9.92 23.60
CA GLY A 80 -14.00 9.31 24.57
C GLY A 80 -15.43 9.70 24.25
N GLU A 81 -16.07 10.38 25.19
CA GLU A 81 -17.41 10.95 25.05
C GLU A 81 -17.37 12.47 24.80
N GLU A 82 -16.18 13.09 24.77
CA GLU A 82 -16.03 14.54 24.66
C GLU A 82 -15.83 14.99 23.20
N ILE A 83 -16.57 16.01 22.78
CA ILE A 83 -16.30 16.73 21.53
C ILE A 83 -15.07 17.62 21.76
N ILE A 84 -14.01 17.35 20.99
CA ILE A 84 -12.71 18.04 21.09
C ILE A 84 -12.49 19.06 19.96
N GLY A 85 -13.33 19.04 18.93
CA GLY A 85 -13.33 20.06 17.89
C GLY A 85 -14.49 19.93 16.93
N VAL A 86 -14.84 21.05 16.29
CA VAL A 86 -15.88 21.16 15.27
C VAL A 86 -15.34 21.92 14.07
N GLY A 87 -15.53 21.38 12.88
CA GLY A 87 -15.23 22.04 11.62
C GLY A 87 -16.50 22.09 10.77
N ARG A 88 -16.72 23.17 10.03
CA ARG A 88 -17.90 23.30 9.17
C ARG A 88 -17.66 24.17 7.96
N TYR A 89 -18.51 24.00 6.96
CA TYR A 89 -18.68 24.98 5.91
C TYR A 89 -20.16 25.29 5.64
N ASP A 90 -20.41 26.50 5.15
CA ASP A 90 -21.69 26.94 4.60
C ASP A 90 -21.44 27.40 3.14
N ARG A 91 -22.19 26.87 2.16
CA ARG A 91 -22.05 27.19 0.73
C ARG A 91 -22.41 28.67 0.48
N LEU A 92 -21.56 29.36 -0.26
CA LEU A 92 -21.75 30.77 -0.65
C LEU A 92 -22.32 30.88 -2.07
N ASP A 93 -21.76 30.10 -3.01
CA ASP A 93 -22.18 30.04 -4.41
C ASP A 93 -22.01 28.61 -4.97
N GLU A 94 -22.15 28.44 -6.29
CA GLU A 94 -22.04 27.14 -6.95
C GLU A 94 -20.69 26.44 -6.71
N THR A 95 -19.61 27.21 -6.51
CA THR A 95 -18.22 26.72 -6.46
C THR A 95 -17.51 26.98 -5.14
N SER A 96 -18.05 27.86 -4.29
CA SER A 96 -17.38 28.32 -3.06
C SER A 96 -18.20 28.15 -1.79
N ALA A 97 -17.49 27.95 -0.68
CA ALA A 97 -18.07 27.88 0.66
C ALA A 97 -17.20 28.60 1.70
N GLU A 98 -17.84 29.12 2.75
CA GLU A 98 -17.16 29.68 3.92
C GLU A 98 -16.87 28.57 4.93
N VAL A 99 -15.62 28.45 5.39
CA VAL A 99 -15.18 27.40 6.33
C VAL A 99 -14.84 27.99 7.70
N ALA A 100 -15.22 27.29 8.77
CA ALA A 100 -14.94 27.71 10.13
C ALA A 100 -14.65 26.54 11.08
N PHE A 101 -13.80 26.78 12.07
CA PHE A 101 -13.32 25.76 13.02
C PHE A 101 -13.43 26.24 14.46
N ASN A 102 -13.81 25.37 15.38
CA ASN A 102 -13.78 25.62 16.82
C ASN A 102 -13.11 24.42 17.51
N ILE A 103 -11.92 24.61 18.08
CA ILE A 103 -11.11 23.51 18.66
C ILE A 103 -10.97 23.74 20.16
N SER A 104 -11.17 22.68 20.94
CA SER A 104 -11.05 22.77 22.40
C SER A 104 -9.65 23.19 22.84
N ASP A 105 -9.54 24.25 23.66
CA ASP A 105 -8.28 24.73 24.24
C ASP A 105 -7.41 23.63 24.86
N ALA A 106 -8.01 22.68 25.59
CA ALA A 106 -7.29 21.56 26.20
C ALA A 106 -6.64 20.60 25.18
N HIS A 107 -7.03 20.69 23.91
CA HIS A 107 -6.59 19.84 22.81
C HIS A 107 -5.86 20.61 21.69
N HIS A 108 -5.50 21.87 21.92
CA HIS A 108 -4.71 22.66 20.96
C HIS A 108 -3.34 22.00 20.69
N GLY A 109 -2.81 22.22 19.49
CA GLY A 109 -1.51 21.66 19.09
C GLY A 109 -1.54 20.18 18.67
N ARG A 110 -2.65 19.47 18.87
CA ARG A 110 -2.81 18.04 18.53
C ARG A 110 -3.14 17.76 17.06
N GLY A 111 -3.19 18.79 16.21
CA GLY A 111 -3.42 18.67 14.76
C GLY A 111 -4.89 18.60 14.33
N ILE A 112 -5.83 18.77 15.26
CA ILE A 112 -7.29 18.64 15.05
C ILE A 112 -7.79 19.53 13.89
N GLY A 113 -7.41 20.81 13.88
CA GLY A 113 -7.86 21.75 12.84
C GLY A 113 -7.41 21.35 11.44
N SER A 114 -6.19 20.83 11.30
CA SER A 114 -5.68 20.32 10.02
C SER A 114 -6.47 19.09 9.54
N ILE A 115 -6.73 18.14 10.44
CA ILE A 115 -7.50 16.95 10.11
C ILE A 115 -8.95 17.31 9.74
N LEU A 116 -9.61 18.20 10.50
CA LEU A 116 -10.96 18.65 10.14
C LEU A 116 -10.99 19.37 8.80
N LEU A 117 -9.97 20.19 8.48
CA LEU A 117 -9.85 20.83 7.18
C LEU A 117 -9.69 19.81 6.06
N GLU A 118 -8.83 18.80 6.23
CA GLU A 118 -8.66 17.68 5.28
C GLU A 118 -9.98 16.97 4.98
N HIS A 119 -10.76 16.65 6.01
CA HIS A 119 -12.04 15.97 5.85
C HIS A 119 -13.11 16.87 5.21
N LEU A 120 -13.20 18.13 5.62
CA LEU A 120 -14.14 19.09 5.02
C LEU A 120 -13.81 19.35 3.55
N THR A 121 -12.54 19.46 3.20
CA THR A 121 -12.09 19.59 1.81
C THR A 121 -12.53 18.38 0.98
N ALA A 122 -12.35 17.16 1.48
CA ALA A 122 -12.81 15.96 0.78
C ALA A 122 -14.33 15.95 0.58
N VAL A 123 -15.10 16.30 1.64
CA VAL A 123 -16.57 16.42 1.55
C VAL A 123 -16.99 17.48 0.54
N ALA A 124 -16.37 18.65 0.58
CA ALA A 124 -16.71 19.77 -0.30
C ALA A 124 -16.47 19.41 -1.78
N ARG A 125 -15.41 18.66 -2.09
CA ARG A 125 -15.13 18.17 -3.45
C ARG A 125 -16.18 17.16 -3.93
N GLU A 126 -16.67 16.29 -3.04
CA GLU A 126 -17.82 15.41 -3.34
C GLU A 126 -19.12 16.20 -3.60
N ARG A 127 -19.19 17.46 -3.16
CA ARG A 127 -20.33 18.38 -3.38
C ARG A 127 -20.09 19.40 -4.51
N GLY A 128 -19.05 19.20 -5.31
CA GLY A 128 -18.74 20.06 -6.47
C GLY A 128 -18.12 21.42 -6.13
N LEU A 129 -17.72 21.64 -4.88
CA LEU A 129 -17.02 22.86 -4.48
C LEU A 129 -15.54 22.80 -4.90
N SER A 130 -14.97 23.95 -5.23
CA SER A 130 -13.56 24.10 -5.63
C SER A 130 -12.81 25.13 -4.80
N VAL A 131 -13.50 25.98 -4.04
CA VAL A 131 -12.90 27.07 -3.26
C VAL A 131 -13.46 27.12 -1.84
N PHE A 132 -12.58 27.29 -0.87
CA PHE A 132 -12.94 27.72 0.48
C PHE A 132 -12.53 29.17 0.74
N THR A 133 -13.35 29.84 1.53
CA THR A 133 -13.07 31.17 2.09
C THR A 133 -13.17 31.11 3.61
N ALA A 134 -12.39 31.91 4.31
CA ALA A 134 -12.47 32.03 5.76
C ALA A 134 -12.06 33.45 6.20
N GLU A 135 -12.78 34.00 7.16
CA GLU A 135 -12.38 35.22 7.85
C GLU A 135 -11.65 34.87 9.15
N VAL A 136 -10.46 35.44 9.34
CA VAL A 136 -9.62 35.15 10.51
C VAL A 136 -9.08 36.45 11.08
N LEU A 137 -9.25 36.66 12.38
CA LEU A 137 -8.62 37.80 13.04
C LEU A 137 -7.08 37.72 12.92
N PRO A 138 -6.37 38.83 12.62
CA PRO A 138 -4.90 38.83 12.46
C PRO A 138 -4.13 38.26 13.65
N GLN A 139 -4.71 38.32 14.86
CA GLN A 139 -4.13 37.79 16.09
C GLN A 139 -4.18 36.24 16.15
N ASN A 140 -5.07 35.58 15.41
CA ASN A 140 -5.20 34.12 15.38
C ASN A 140 -4.13 33.46 14.50
N ARG A 141 -2.87 33.59 14.92
CA ARG A 141 -1.71 33.04 14.21
C ARG A 141 -1.80 31.53 14.02
N SER A 142 -2.40 30.82 14.97
CA SER A 142 -2.59 29.36 14.91
C SER A 142 -3.47 28.95 13.73
N MET A 143 -4.63 29.60 13.53
CA MET A 143 -5.50 29.30 12.39
C MET A 143 -4.87 29.72 11.06
N LEU A 144 -4.22 30.88 11.01
CA LEU A 144 -3.47 31.29 9.81
C LEU A 144 -2.37 30.29 9.44
N GLN A 145 -1.71 29.69 10.43
CA GLN A 145 -0.74 28.62 10.21
C GLN A 145 -1.39 27.32 9.72
N VAL A 146 -2.59 26.95 10.19
CA VAL A 146 -3.32 25.78 9.67
C VAL A 146 -3.57 25.93 8.17
N PHE A 147 -4.06 27.09 7.73
CA PHE A 147 -4.30 27.36 6.31
C PHE A 147 -2.99 27.41 5.50
N ALA A 148 -1.99 28.17 5.95
CA ALA A 148 -0.71 28.26 5.26
C ALA A 148 0.01 26.91 5.18
N ALA A 149 -0.02 26.11 6.26
CA ALA A 149 0.63 24.82 6.32
C ALA A 149 -0.16 23.72 5.59
N ALA A 150 -1.42 23.94 5.23
CA ALA A 150 -2.13 23.08 4.30
C ALA A 150 -1.76 23.35 2.82
N GLY A 151 -0.84 24.30 2.58
CA GLY A 151 -0.28 24.58 1.25
C GLY A 151 -1.02 25.66 0.48
N TYR A 152 -1.92 26.40 1.14
CA TYR A 152 -2.80 27.37 0.50
C TYR A 152 -2.20 28.78 0.45
N GLU A 153 -2.37 29.47 -0.68
CA GLU A 153 -1.99 30.88 -0.83
C GLU A 153 -2.95 31.76 -0.04
N VAL A 154 -2.45 32.37 1.03
CA VAL A 154 -3.25 33.31 1.82
C VAL A 154 -3.23 34.68 1.13
N SER A 155 -4.23 34.96 0.29
CA SER A 155 -4.46 36.31 -0.24
C SER A 155 -4.92 37.22 0.90
N ARG A 156 -4.01 37.98 1.50
CA ARG A 156 -4.32 38.88 2.62
C ARG A 156 -4.96 40.16 2.09
N GLU A 157 -6.27 40.16 1.99
CA GLU A 157 -7.04 41.41 1.91
C GLU A 157 -7.43 41.82 3.33
N PHE A 158 -6.97 43.00 3.73
CA PHE A 158 -7.38 43.62 4.98
C PHE A 158 -8.70 44.34 4.69
N ASP A 159 -9.80 43.72 5.08
CA ASP A 159 -11.12 44.32 5.05
C ASP A 159 -11.68 44.34 6.48
N ASP A 160 -12.15 45.49 6.94
CA ASP A 160 -12.75 45.70 8.28
C ASP A 160 -12.04 45.07 9.50
N GLY A 161 -10.70 44.92 9.43
CA GLY A 161 -9.88 44.42 10.55
C GLY A 161 -9.75 42.90 10.65
N VAL A 162 -10.29 42.15 9.69
CA VAL A 162 -10.09 40.69 9.54
C VAL A 162 -9.14 40.39 8.37
N VAL A 163 -8.53 39.20 8.39
CA VAL A 163 -7.78 38.65 7.27
C VAL A 163 -8.70 37.68 6.55
N ALA A 164 -9.13 38.04 5.34
CA ALA A 164 -9.80 37.10 4.45
C ALA A 164 -8.76 36.11 3.90
N VAL A 165 -9.07 34.82 3.96
CA VAL A 165 -8.27 33.74 3.37
C VAL A 165 -9.13 33.07 2.31
N ARG A 166 -8.65 33.02 1.08
CA ARG A 166 -9.30 32.29 -0.02
C ARG A 166 -8.36 31.25 -0.56
N PHE A 167 -8.82 30.02 -0.75
CA PHE A 167 -7.98 28.96 -1.28
C PHE A 167 -8.73 27.91 -2.10
N GLU A 168 -8.09 27.45 -3.17
CA GLU A 168 -8.55 26.32 -3.96
C GLU A 168 -8.39 25.03 -3.15
N ILE A 169 -9.42 24.19 -3.13
CA ILE A 169 -9.42 22.96 -2.33
C ILE A 169 -8.89 21.75 -3.12
N ASP A 170 -8.57 21.94 -4.40
CA ASP A 170 -7.87 20.94 -5.19
C ASP A 170 -6.42 20.79 -4.68
N PRO A 171 -5.97 19.56 -4.34
CA PRO A 171 -4.70 19.34 -3.71
C PRO A 171 -3.59 19.58 -4.73
N THR A 172 -2.71 20.52 -4.40
CA THR A 172 -1.43 20.69 -5.09
C THR A 172 -0.47 19.57 -4.67
N GLU A 173 0.57 19.31 -5.45
CA GLU A 173 1.60 18.33 -5.07
C GLU A 173 2.24 18.70 -3.72
N ARG A 174 2.41 20.00 -3.45
CA ARG A 174 2.90 20.50 -2.16
C ARG A 174 1.94 20.16 -1.01
N SER A 175 0.64 20.35 -1.19
CA SER A 175 -0.33 20.03 -0.14
C SER A 175 -0.37 18.52 0.13
N LYS A 176 -0.37 17.67 -0.91
CA LYS A 176 -0.30 16.20 -0.75
C LYS A 176 0.91 15.77 0.07
N GLN A 177 2.11 16.27 -0.26
CA GLN A 177 3.34 15.94 0.46
C GLN A 177 3.26 16.32 1.95
N VAL A 178 2.67 17.47 2.29
CA VAL A 178 2.51 17.89 3.69
C VAL A 178 1.51 16.99 4.43
N LEU A 179 0.40 16.62 3.79
CA LEU A 179 -0.58 15.68 4.34
C LEU A 179 0.06 14.34 4.65
N GLU A 180 0.79 13.78 3.68
CA GLU A 180 1.48 12.50 3.85
C GLU A 180 2.55 12.55 4.94
N ALA A 181 3.33 13.64 5.04
CA ALA A 181 4.33 13.80 6.09
C ALA A 181 3.71 13.91 7.50
N ARG A 182 2.51 14.49 7.61
CA ARG A 182 1.76 14.55 8.89
C ARG A 182 1.14 13.23 9.27
N GLU A 183 0.58 12.52 8.28
CA GLU A 183 0.10 11.15 8.44
C GLU A 183 1.22 10.25 8.97
N HIS A 184 2.36 10.26 8.26
CA HIS A 184 3.56 9.52 8.61
C HIS A 184 4.02 9.74 10.06
N ARG A 185 4.28 11.00 10.45
CA ARG A 185 4.80 11.32 11.80
C ARG A 185 3.85 10.89 12.91
N ALA A 186 2.55 11.09 12.73
CA ALA A 186 1.56 10.71 13.73
C ALA A 186 1.45 9.19 13.88
N GLU A 187 1.41 8.45 12.77
CA GLU A 187 1.36 6.98 12.78
C GLU A 187 2.65 6.39 13.39
N ALA A 188 3.82 6.92 13.00
CA ALA A 188 5.11 6.52 13.57
C ALA A 188 5.17 6.77 15.09
N LEU A 189 4.72 7.93 15.57
CA LEU A 189 4.62 8.23 17.00
C LEU A 189 3.65 7.29 17.73
N SER A 190 2.51 6.99 17.10
CA SER A 190 1.51 6.07 17.65
C SER A 190 2.11 4.68 17.88
N VAL A 191 2.81 4.11 16.89
CA VAL A 191 3.51 2.82 17.04
C VAL A 191 4.67 2.90 18.04
N ARG A 192 5.43 4.00 18.03
CA ARG A 192 6.51 4.22 19.00
C ARG A 192 6.02 4.15 20.44
N SER A 193 4.82 4.67 20.70
CA SER A 193 4.19 4.60 22.04
C SER A 193 3.85 3.18 22.49
N VAL A 194 3.61 2.26 21.55
CA VAL A 194 3.37 0.83 21.80
C VAL A 194 4.68 0.09 22.07
N LEU A 195 5.73 0.39 21.31
CA LEU A 195 7.00 -0.35 21.33
C LEU A 195 8.02 0.17 22.35
N ASN A 196 7.85 1.38 22.87
CA ASN A 196 8.73 1.99 23.88
C ASN A 196 7.95 2.44 25.13
N PRO A 197 7.24 1.53 25.82
CA PRO A 197 6.51 1.89 27.03
C PRO A 197 7.48 2.11 28.19
N ALA A 198 7.23 3.13 29.01
CA ALA A 198 7.91 3.35 30.28
C ALA A 198 7.19 2.64 31.45
N SER A 199 5.92 2.29 31.29
CA SER A 199 5.12 1.57 32.29
C SER A 199 4.20 0.54 31.63
N VAL A 200 4.24 -0.70 32.11
CA VAL A 200 3.49 -1.85 31.58
C VAL A 200 2.64 -2.49 32.68
N ALA A 201 1.35 -2.69 32.42
CA ALA A 201 0.45 -3.47 33.26
C ALA A 201 0.15 -4.83 32.61
N VAL A 202 0.28 -5.92 33.37
CA VAL A 202 -0.07 -7.28 32.91
C VAL A 202 -1.37 -7.73 33.58
N ILE A 203 -2.41 -7.94 32.78
CA ILE A 203 -3.74 -8.37 33.21
C ILE A 203 -3.96 -9.82 32.75
N GLY A 204 -4.37 -10.69 33.69
CA GLY A 204 -4.59 -12.12 33.42
C GLY A 204 -3.38 -13.02 33.72
N ALA A 205 -2.32 -12.49 34.33
CA ALA A 205 -1.22 -13.30 34.84
C ALA A 205 -1.68 -14.15 36.04
N SER A 206 -1.78 -15.47 35.87
CA SER A 206 -2.20 -16.38 36.96
C SER A 206 -1.01 -17.03 37.68
N ARG A 207 -1.27 -17.69 38.81
CA ARG A 207 -0.27 -18.56 39.49
C ARG A 207 0.10 -19.81 38.68
N LYS A 208 -0.72 -20.20 37.69
CA LYS A 208 -0.44 -21.36 36.84
C LYS A 208 0.67 -20.99 35.86
N ARG A 209 1.82 -21.66 35.99
CA ARG A 209 3.01 -21.42 35.17
C ARG A 209 2.79 -21.67 33.67
N THR A 210 1.76 -22.44 33.32
CA THR A 210 1.36 -22.76 31.95
C THR A 210 0.41 -21.74 31.33
N SER A 211 -0.09 -20.76 32.09
CA SER A 211 -0.98 -19.73 31.55
C SER A 211 -0.21 -18.68 30.73
N ALA A 212 -0.83 -18.19 29.65
CA ALA A 212 -0.25 -17.18 28.76
C ALA A 212 0.18 -15.91 29.52
N GLY A 213 -0.68 -15.38 30.40
CA GLY A 213 -0.34 -14.21 31.23
C GLY A 213 0.87 -14.44 32.14
N ASN A 214 1.04 -15.65 32.69
CA ASN A 214 2.24 -15.97 33.49
C ASN A 214 3.50 -16.05 32.62
N LEU A 215 3.40 -16.61 31.42
CA LEU A 215 4.52 -16.68 30.47
C LEU A 215 4.98 -15.27 30.06
N LEU A 216 4.05 -14.39 29.67
CA LEU A 216 4.33 -12.99 29.31
C LEU A 216 5.04 -12.25 30.44
N LEU A 217 4.54 -12.40 31.67
CA LEU A 217 5.15 -11.79 32.85
C LEU A 217 6.60 -12.26 33.06
N ARG A 218 6.84 -13.58 32.94
CA ARG A 218 8.18 -14.15 33.08
C ARG A 218 9.12 -13.69 31.98
N ASN A 219 8.62 -13.58 30.75
CA ASN A 219 9.38 -13.13 29.60
C ASN A 219 9.84 -11.68 29.76
N LEU A 220 8.93 -10.78 30.14
CA LEU A 220 9.25 -9.38 30.48
C LEU A 220 10.32 -9.27 31.57
N ALA A 221 10.15 -10.01 32.67
CA ALA A 221 11.12 -10.01 33.76
C ALA A 221 12.48 -10.57 33.33
N SER A 222 12.50 -11.66 32.54
CA SER A 222 13.74 -12.29 32.06
C SER A 222 14.49 -11.47 31.02
N ALA A 223 13.77 -10.67 30.21
CA ALA A 223 14.38 -9.74 29.27
C ALA A 223 15.03 -8.56 29.98
N GLY A 224 14.63 -8.27 31.22
CA GLY A 224 15.15 -7.16 32.00
C GLY A 224 14.55 -5.82 31.59
N PHE A 225 13.24 -5.79 31.33
CA PHE A 225 12.46 -4.60 30.99
C PHE A 225 12.83 -3.42 31.89
N LYS A 226 13.11 -2.27 31.27
CA LYS A 226 13.66 -1.09 31.97
C LYS A 226 12.60 -0.19 32.61
N GLY A 227 11.35 -0.29 32.18
CA GLY A 227 10.23 0.48 32.71
C GLY A 227 9.61 -0.11 33.97
N ALA A 228 8.56 0.54 34.47
CA ALA A 228 7.75 0.05 35.58
C ALA A 228 6.87 -1.13 35.15
N LEU A 229 6.86 -2.21 35.93
CA LEU A 229 6.08 -3.42 35.64
C LEU A 229 5.06 -3.65 36.75
N HIS A 230 3.78 -3.64 36.38
CA HIS A 230 2.64 -3.82 37.29
C HIS A 230 1.86 -5.08 36.94
N ILE A 231 1.34 -5.77 37.96
CA ILE A 231 0.57 -7.01 37.78
C ILE A 231 -0.81 -6.82 38.39
N VAL A 232 -1.84 -6.97 37.57
CA VAL A 232 -3.23 -6.86 38.01
C VAL A 232 -3.78 -8.26 38.21
N HIS A 233 -4.15 -8.57 39.45
CA HIS A 233 -4.79 -9.84 39.80
C HIS A 233 -5.83 -9.64 40.92
N PRO A 234 -7.08 -10.13 40.76
CA PRO A 234 -8.17 -9.82 41.70
C PRO A 234 -7.98 -10.38 43.11
N HIS A 235 -7.34 -11.55 43.27
CA HIS A 235 -7.26 -12.25 44.57
C HIS A 235 -5.86 -12.65 45.07
N ALA A 236 -4.94 -13.01 44.17
CA ALA A 236 -3.61 -13.47 44.55
C ALA A 236 -2.72 -12.26 44.81
N PRO A 237 -2.09 -12.12 46.00
CA PRO A 237 -1.24 -10.97 46.36
C PRO A 237 0.15 -11.01 45.71
N VAL A 238 0.56 -12.18 45.19
CA VAL A 238 1.86 -12.39 44.54
C VAL A 238 1.66 -13.34 43.36
N VAL A 239 2.24 -13.00 42.20
CA VAL A 239 2.29 -13.84 41.00
C VAL A 239 3.72 -13.82 40.46
N ALA A 240 4.27 -15.00 40.16
CA ALA A 240 5.65 -15.18 39.69
C ALA A 240 6.73 -14.49 40.56
N GLY A 241 6.48 -14.34 41.87
CA GLY A 241 7.38 -13.70 42.82
C GLY A 241 7.27 -12.17 42.89
N MET A 242 6.34 -11.57 42.17
CA MET A 242 6.11 -10.13 42.12
C MET A 242 4.76 -9.76 42.78
N PRO A 243 4.68 -8.62 43.49
CA PRO A 243 3.46 -8.16 44.12
C PRO A 243 2.40 -7.77 43.07
N THR A 244 1.13 -7.91 43.45
CA THR A 244 0.00 -7.58 42.58
C THR A 244 -0.87 -6.48 43.17
N VAL A 245 -1.59 -5.80 42.29
CA VAL A 245 -2.69 -4.89 42.62
C VAL A 245 -4.01 -5.51 42.16
N LYS A 246 -5.13 -5.06 42.73
CA LYS A 246 -6.46 -5.64 42.42
C LYS A 246 -7.06 -5.09 41.13
N SER A 247 -6.81 -3.82 40.82
CA SER A 247 -7.30 -3.12 39.65
C SER A 247 -6.26 -2.15 39.09
N LEU A 248 -6.51 -1.60 37.90
CA LEU A 248 -5.64 -0.59 37.28
C LEU A 248 -5.61 0.73 38.07
N ASP A 249 -6.65 1.04 38.83
CA ASP A 249 -6.75 2.27 39.63
C ASP A 249 -5.80 2.31 40.84
N GLU A 250 -5.41 1.14 41.34
CA GLU A 250 -4.43 1.03 42.44
C GLU A 250 -2.99 1.30 41.97
N ILE A 251 -2.75 1.46 40.67
CA ILE A 251 -1.42 1.74 40.12
C ILE A 251 -1.14 3.24 40.19
N GLU A 252 -0.10 3.62 40.93
CA GLU A 252 0.41 4.99 40.97
C GLU A 252 1.12 5.36 39.65
N GLY A 253 0.85 6.57 39.13
CA GLY A 253 1.43 7.06 37.88
C GLY A 253 0.65 6.66 36.63
N SER A 254 1.24 6.92 35.46
CA SER A 254 0.65 6.60 34.16
C SER A 254 0.99 5.17 33.72
N ILE A 255 0.09 4.56 32.97
CA ILE A 255 0.28 3.25 32.35
C ILE A 255 0.34 3.48 30.85
N ASP A 256 1.43 3.05 30.22
CA ASP A 256 1.60 3.26 28.78
C ASP A 256 1.01 2.10 27.97
N LEU A 257 1.24 0.87 28.46
CA LEU A 257 0.85 -0.37 27.78
C LEU A 257 0.16 -1.33 28.75
N ALA A 258 -1.01 -1.84 28.36
CA ALA A 258 -1.69 -2.92 29.06
C ALA A 258 -1.67 -4.22 28.25
N ILE A 259 -1.15 -5.29 28.83
CA ILE A 259 -1.10 -6.63 28.22
C ILE A 259 -2.25 -7.45 28.77
N ILE A 260 -3.15 -7.87 27.89
CA ILE A 260 -4.42 -8.51 28.25
C ILE A 260 -4.39 -9.98 27.86
N ALA A 261 -4.41 -10.86 28.87
CA ALA A 261 -4.43 -12.31 28.75
C ALA A 261 -5.58 -12.95 29.57
N VAL A 262 -6.78 -12.37 29.46
CA VAL A 262 -8.03 -12.88 30.08
C VAL A 262 -8.97 -13.47 29.01
N PRO A 263 -9.94 -14.33 29.34
CA PRO A 263 -10.89 -14.87 28.35
C PRO A 263 -11.58 -13.76 27.53
N ALA A 264 -11.86 -14.00 26.25
CA ALA A 264 -12.39 -12.99 25.32
C ALA A 264 -13.57 -12.16 25.86
N PRO A 265 -14.61 -12.76 26.49
CA PRO A 265 -15.74 -11.97 27.00
C PRO A 265 -15.38 -10.94 28.06
N ALA A 266 -14.27 -11.13 28.79
CA ALA A 266 -13.81 -10.18 29.81
C ALA A 266 -12.87 -9.10 29.26
N VAL A 267 -12.46 -9.19 27.99
CA VAL A 267 -11.50 -8.23 27.41
C VAL A 267 -12.11 -6.84 27.29
N ILE A 268 -13.39 -6.73 26.92
CA ILE A 268 -14.04 -5.42 26.76
C ILE A 268 -14.06 -4.62 28.07
N ASP A 269 -14.33 -5.28 29.21
CA ASP A 269 -14.34 -4.62 30.51
C ASP A 269 -12.93 -4.12 30.88
N VAL A 270 -11.90 -4.93 30.64
CA VAL A 270 -10.50 -4.53 30.85
C VAL A 270 -10.10 -3.35 29.95
N VAL A 271 -10.60 -3.32 28.71
CA VAL A 271 -10.35 -2.21 27.78
C VAL A 271 -11.06 -0.93 28.25
N ARG A 272 -12.27 -1.01 28.82
CA ARG A 272 -12.95 0.14 29.43
C ARG A 272 -12.22 0.66 30.67
N ASP A 273 -11.71 -0.23 31.52
CA ASP A 273 -10.89 0.16 32.67
C ASP A 273 -9.58 0.84 32.21
N ALA A 274 -8.92 0.28 31.19
CA ALA A 274 -7.73 0.87 30.60
C ALA A 274 -8.01 2.25 29.97
N ALA A 275 -9.14 2.40 29.29
CA ALA A 275 -9.61 3.67 28.73
C ALA A 275 -9.80 4.73 29.82
N THR A 276 -10.46 4.36 30.91
CA THR A 276 -10.71 5.25 32.06
C THR A 276 -9.40 5.71 32.72
N ARG A 277 -8.38 4.83 32.74
CA ARG A 277 -7.05 5.14 33.28
C ARG A 277 -6.15 5.89 32.28
N GLY A 278 -6.59 6.12 31.05
CA GLY A 278 -5.83 6.82 30.01
C GLY A 278 -4.63 6.02 29.51
N VAL A 279 -4.74 4.69 29.46
CA VAL A 279 -3.70 3.83 28.85
C VAL A 279 -3.52 4.20 27.39
N ARG A 280 -2.29 4.19 26.85
CA ARG A 280 -2.07 4.56 25.43
C ARG A 280 -2.24 3.39 24.46
N ALA A 281 -1.97 2.18 24.90
CA ALA A 281 -2.09 1.00 24.05
C ALA A 281 -2.43 -0.27 24.82
N VAL A 282 -3.10 -1.20 24.14
CA VAL A 282 -3.42 -2.54 24.65
C VAL A 282 -2.87 -3.62 23.71
N VAL A 283 -2.30 -4.68 24.28
CA VAL A 283 -1.91 -5.90 23.56
C VAL A 283 -2.84 -7.02 24.00
N VAL A 284 -3.73 -7.44 23.10
CA VAL A 284 -4.73 -8.49 23.37
C VAL A 284 -4.21 -9.81 22.81
N VAL A 285 -3.71 -10.65 23.71
CA VAL A 285 -3.16 -11.97 23.37
C VAL A 285 -4.27 -13.01 23.20
N SER A 286 -5.41 -12.78 23.85
CA SER A 286 -6.53 -13.71 23.88
C SER A 286 -7.15 -13.94 22.50
N SER A 287 -7.46 -15.21 22.21
CA SER A 287 -8.33 -15.65 21.11
C SER A 287 -9.80 -15.69 21.57
N GLY A 288 -10.72 -15.89 20.62
CA GLY A 288 -12.17 -15.90 20.81
C GLY A 288 -12.88 -14.73 20.11
N PHE A 289 -12.30 -14.15 19.06
CA PHE A 289 -12.80 -12.95 18.39
C PHE A 289 -13.25 -13.27 16.96
N ALA A 290 -12.98 -12.39 15.98
CA ALA A 290 -13.48 -12.52 14.62
C ALA A 290 -13.09 -13.84 13.92
N GLU A 291 -12.05 -14.52 14.37
CA GLU A 291 -11.64 -15.84 13.88
C GLU A 291 -12.62 -16.97 14.26
N THR A 292 -13.53 -16.73 15.21
CA THR A 292 -14.51 -17.72 15.68
C THR A 292 -15.91 -17.57 15.08
N GLY A 293 -16.18 -16.47 14.38
CA GLY A 293 -17.45 -16.21 13.71
C GLY A 293 -18.07 -14.84 14.04
N PRO A 294 -19.36 -14.62 13.70
CA PRO A 294 -20.01 -13.31 13.79
C PRO A 294 -20.08 -12.71 15.20
N GLU A 295 -20.28 -13.52 16.24
CA GLU A 295 -20.32 -13.02 17.63
C GLU A 295 -18.95 -12.47 18.07
N GLY A 296 -17.88 -13.21 17.79
CA GLY A 296 -16.52 -12.75 18.06
C GLY A 296 -16.11 -11.56 17.20
N GLN A 297 -16.68 -11.43 16.00
CA GLN A 297 -16.51 -10.26 15.14
C GLN A 297 -17.11 -9.00 15.76
N GLU A 298 -18.31 -9.09 16.31
CA GLU A 298 -18.95 -7.95 16.99
C GLU A 298 -18.18 -7.55 18.24
N LEU A 299 -17.74 -8.52 19.05
CA LEU A 299 -16.88 -8.25 20.21
C LEU A 299 -15.57 -7.57 19.81
N GLN A 300 -14.94 -8.00 18.72
CA GLN A 300 -13.73 -7.36 18.20
C GLN A 300 -14.00 -5.90 17.79
N ARG A 301 -15.12 -5.65 17.10
CA ARG A 301 -15.54 -4.30 16.70
C ARG A 301 -15.74 -3.41 17.92
N GLU A 302 -16.41 -3.91 18.96
CA GLU A 302 -16.65 -3.17 20.20
C GLU A 302 -15.34 -2.82 20.93
N VAL A 303 -14.42 -3.78 21.04
CA VAL A 303 -13.10 -3.56 21.66
C VAL A 303 -12.31 -2.47 20.91
N VAL A 304 -12.25 -2.55 19.58
CA VAL A 304 -11.50 -1.58 18.77
C VAL A 304 -12.15 -0.20 18.82
N ALA A 305 -13.48 -0.12 18.70
CA ALA A 305 -14.21 1.14 18.76
C ALA A 305 -14.03 1.82 20.14
N THR A 306 -14.10 1.05 21.22
CA THR A 306 -13.87 1.55 22.58
C THR A 306 -12.44 2.05 22.76
N ALA A 307 -11.46 1.30 22.26
CA ALA A 307 -10.06 1.69 22.35
C ALA A 307 -9.76 2.97 21.55
N ARG A 308 -10.18 3.01 20.28
CA ARG A 308 -9.93 4.14 19.37
C ARG A 308 -10.61 5.42 19.81
N SER A 309 -11.85 5.34 20.30
CA SER A 309 -12.55 6.51 20.84
C SER A 309 -11.76 7.14 21.99
N HIS A 310 -11.14 6.34 22.86
CA HIS A 310 -10.39 6.83 24.03
C HIS A 310 -8.90 7.12 23.77
N GLY A 311 -8.49 7.20 22.50
CA GLY A 311 -7.10 7.54 22.16
C GLY A 311 -6.12 6.37 22.21
N MET A 312 -6.61 5.13 22.34
CA MET A 312 -5.78 3.93 22.49
C MET A 312 -5.56 3.19 21.18
N ARG A 313 -4.38 2.55 21.06
CA ARG A 313 -4.09 1.58 20.00
C ARG A 313 -4.29 0.14 20.47
N VAL A 314 -4.67 -0.76 19.55
CA VAL A 314 -4.83 -2.19 19.81
C VAL A 314 -3.84 -3.01 18.98
N VAL A 315 -3.06 -3.87 19.63
CA VAL A 315 -2.32 -4.96 19.00
C VAL A 315 -3.08 -6.26 19.24
N GLY A 316 -3.44 -6.98 18.18
CA GLY A 316 -4.32 -8.15 18.27
C GLY A 316 -5.75 -7.83 17.80
N PRO A 317 -6.77 -8.54 18.33
CA PRO A 317 -6.67 -9.67 19.28
C PRO A 317 -6.04 -10.91 18.64
N ASN A 318 -5.99 -12.02 19.39
CA ASN A 318 -5.32 -13.26 18.96
C ASN A 318 -3.83 -13.03 18.59
N SER A 319 -3.18 -12.13 19.33
CA SER A 319 -1.79 -11.74 19.10
C SER A 319 -0.81 -12.69 19.79
N PHE A 320 0.33 -12.97 19.14
CA PHE A 320 1.47 -13.60 19.83
C PHE A 320 2.26 -12.62 20.71
N GLY A 321 1.97 -11.32 20.60
CA GLY A 321 2.56 -10.23 21.36
C GLY A 321 3.64 -9.45 20.60
N ILE A 322 4.42 -8.67 21.34
CA ILE A 322 5.41 -7.73 20.80
C ILE A 322 6.76 -7.85 21.53
N ALA A 323 7.84 -7.45 20.86
CA ALA A 323 9.16 -7.31 21.46
C ALA A 323 9.94 -6.11 20.90
N ASN A 324 10.78 -5.52 21.74
CA ASN A 324 11.76 -4.48 21.38
C ASN A 324 13.07 -4.81 22.08
N THR A 325 14.12 -5.04 21.30
CA THR A 325 15.43 -5.51 21.78
C THR A 325 16.38 -4.39 22.17
N SER A 326 15.98 -3.13 22.00
CA SER A 326 16.76 -1.97 22.46
C SER A 326 17.15 -2.12 23.92
N ALA A 327 18.42 -1.87 24.24
CA ALA A 327 18.95 -1.98 25.59
C ALA A 327 18.26 -1.02 26.58
N ASP A 328 17.72 0.09 26.09
CA ASP A 328 17.01 1.11 26.87
C ASP A 328 15.57 0.69 27.22
N VAL A 329 15.03 -0.31 26.54
CA VAL A 329 13.64 -0.77 26.72
C VAL A 329 13.60 -2.21 27.23
N ALA A 330 14.24 -3.13 26.50
CA ALA A 330 14.26 -4.57 26.76
C ALA A 330 12.86 -5.19 26.96
N LEU A 331 11.95 -4.91 26.02
CA LEU A 331 10.56 -5.36 26.07
C LEU A 331 10.42 -6.75 25.43
N ASN A 332 9.97 -7.75 26.20
CA ASN A 332 9.50 -9.03 25.67
C ASN A 332 8.07 -9.33 26.15
N ALA A 333 7.11 -8.65 25.55
CA ALA A 333 5.67 -8.84 25.77
C ALA A 333 5.09 -9.85 24.77
N SER A 334 5.77 -10.99 24.57
CA SER A 334 5.38 -12.02 23.62
C SER A 334 5.33 -13.41 24.24
N LEU A 335 4.69 -14.36 23.54
CA LEU A 335 4.67 -15.77 23.92
C LEU A 335 5.94 -16.53 23.48
N SER A 336 6.97 -15.82 23.02
CA SER A 336 8.25 -16.43 22.64
C SER A 336 8.96 -17.07 23.85
N PRO A 337 9.54 -18.28 23.71
CA PRO A 337 10.27 -18.91 24.82
C PRO A 337 11.66 -18.30 25.07
N PHE A 338 12.12 -17.38 24.22
CA PHE A 338 13.39 -16.67 24.38
C PHE A 338 13.24 -15.19 23.99
N PHE A 339 14.13 -14.36 24.53
CA PHE A 339 14.28 -12.97 24.08
C PHE A 339 15.17 -12.95 22.84
N PRO A 340 14.73 -12.35 21.72
CA PRO A 340 15.56 -12.25 20.51
C PRO A 340 16.83 -11.44 20.77
N GLU A 341 17.92 -11.80 20.08
CA GLU A 341 19.14 -11.01 20.12
C GLU A 341 18.93 -9.66 19.42
N PRO A 342 19.54 -8.56 19.91
CA PRO A 342 19.45 -7.27 19.23
C PRO A 342 20.09 -7.30 17.84
N GLY A 343 19.43 -6.68 16.86
CA GLY A 343 19.98 -6.52 15.52
C GLY A 343 19.09 -5.67 14.61
N PRO A 344 19.40 -5.62 13.31
CA PRO A 344 18.81 -4.64 12.39
C PRO A 344 17.43 -5.01 11.83
N LEU A 345 16.92 -6.21 12.10
CA LEU A 345 15.74 -6.74 11.43
C LEU A 345 14.45 -6.43 12.21
N GLY A 346 13.56 -5.63 11.62
CA GLY A 346 12.19 -5.43 12.08
C GLY A 346 11.26 -6.49 11.49
N LEU A 347 10.47 -7.16 12.34
CA LEU A 347 9.58 -8.24 11.92
C LEU A 347 8.12 -7.96 12.27
N PHE A 348 7.23 -8.16 11.29
CA PHE A 348 5.78 -8.10 11.47
C PHE A 348 5.15 -9.43 11.02
N SER A 349 4.18 -9.92 11.79
CA SER A 349 3.43 -11.13 11.44
C SER A 349 1.95 -11.01 11.82
N GLN A 350 1.07 -11.44 10.92
CA GLN A 350 -0.36 -11.61 11.23
C GLN A 350 -0.69 -12.98 11.84
N SER A 351 0.24 -13.93 11.81
CA SER A 351 0.03 -15.28 12.34
C SER A 351 0.90 -15.53 13.56
N GLY A 352 0.28 -15.91 14.68
CA GLY A 352 1.02 -16.20 15.91
C GLY A 352 1.93 -17.44 15.80
N ALA A 353 1.44 -18.51 15.17
CA ALA A 353 2.22 -19.73 14.95
C ALA A 353 3.44 -19.47 14.07
N LEU A 354 3.25 -18.74 12.97
CA LEU A 354 4.36 -18.38 12.07
C LEU A 354 5.28 -17.33 12.68
N GLY A 355 4.77 -16.46 13.55
CA GLY A 355 5.59 -15.57 14.38
C GLY A 355 6.65 -16.32 15.20
N THR A 356 6.28 -17.48 15.76
CA THR A 356 7.24 -18.37 16.45
C THR A 356 8.29 -18.91 15.48
N GLY A 357 7.87 -19.34 14.29
CA GLY A 357 8.77 -19.82 13.23
C GLY A 357 9.75 -18.74 12.76
N LEU A 358 9.28 -17.49 12.62
CA LEU A 358 10.10 -16.34 12.24
C LEU A 358 11.20 -16.07 13.28
N LEU A 359 10.85 -15.99 14.57
CA LEU A 359 11.83 -15.77 15.64
C LEU A 359 12.83 -16.92 15.75
N ALA A 360 12.36 -18.17 15.59
CA ALA A 360 13.23 -19.34 15.60
C ALA A 360 14.21 -19.34 14.42
N ALA A 361 13.74 -18.97 13.21
CA ALA A 361 14.56 -18.88 12.01
C ALA A 361 15.59 -17.74 12.07
N ALA A 362 15.25 -16.61 12.70
CA ALA A 362 16.20 -15.53 12.98
C ALA A 362 17.32 -16.04 13.88
N LYS A 363 16.97 -16.68 15.00
CA LYS A 363 17.93 -17.25 15.95
C LYS A 363 18.82 -18.32 15.32
N SER A 364 18.27 -19.24 14.53
CA SER A 364 19.06 -20.31 13.92
C SER A 364 20.06 -19.80 12.86
N ARG A 365 19.87 -18.57 12.36
CA ARG A 365 20.76 -17.92 11.39
C ARG A 365 21.66 -16.85 12.01
N GLY A 366 21.63 -16.65 13.33
CA GLY A 366 22.41 -15.60 14.00
C GLY A 366 21.97 -14.18 13.62
N LEU A 367 20.70 -13.99 13.25
CA LEU A 367 20.17 -12.68 12.85
C LEU A 367 19.42 -12.04 14.02
N GLY A 368 19.95 -10.90 14.47
CA GLY A 368 19.32 -10.11 15.51
C GLY A 368 18.09 -9.34 15.01
N ILE A 369 17.15 -9.13 15.92
CA ILE A 369 15.86 -8.44 15.71
C ILE A 369 15.92 -7.07 16.36
N SER A 370 15.39 -6.03 15.73
CA SER A 370 15.20 -4.71 16.36
C SER A 370 13.88 -4.70 17.14
N THR A 371 12.80 -4.99 16.43
CA THR A 371 11.43 -5.03 16.93
C THR A 371 10.66 -6.16 16.27
N PHE A 372 9.77 -6.79 17.04
CA PHE A 372 8.89 -7.84 16.55
C PHE A 372 7.45 -7.52 16.96
N VAL A 373 6.52 -7.60 16.01
CA VAL A 373 5.10 -7.38 16.26
C VAL A 373 4.27 -8.49 15.63
N SER A 374 3.48 -9.18 16.46
CA SER A 374 2.43 -10.06 15.98
C SER A 374 1.07 -9.36 16.11
N ALA A 375 0.45 -9.02 14.98
CA ALA A 375 -0.83 -8.31 14.98
C ALA A 375 -2.05 -9.23 15.17
N GLY A 376 -1.88 -10.56 15.09
CA GLY A 376 -3.00 -11.51 15.11
C GLY A 376 -4.02 -11.15 14.04
N ASN A 377 -5.28 -11.01 14.45
CA ASN A 377 -6.39 -10.63 13.57
C ASN A 377 -6.22 -9.24 12.92
N ARG A 378 -5.21 -8.46 13.33
CA ARG A 378 -4.90 -7.12 12.80
C ARG A 378 -6.13 -6.22 12.89
N ALA A 379 -6.73 -6.14 14.08
CA ALA A 379 -7.96 -5.37 14.29
C ALA A 379 -7.72 -3.87 14.58
N ASP A 380 -6.48 -3.39 14.62
CA ASP A 380 -6.19 -1.96 14.61
C ASP A 380 -4.81 -1.68 14.02
N LEU A 381 -3.74 -2.02 14.76
CA LEU A 381 -2.38 -1.79 14.30
C LEU A 381 -2.00 -2.77 13.17
N SER A 382 -1.44 -2.21 12.10
CA SER A 382 -1.20 -2.90 10.83
C SER A 382 0.26 -2.82 10.37
N GLY A 383 0.60 -3.57 9.31
CA GLY A 383 1.91 -3.47 8.66
C GLY A 383 2.19 -2.08 8.07
N ASN A 384 1.15 -1.32 7.69
CA ASN A 384 1.31 0.06 7.21
C ASN A 384 1.86 0.96 8.33
N ASP A 385 1.30 0.85 9.54
CA ASP A 385 1.75 1.64 10.69
C ASP A 385 3.22 1.31 11.03
N LEU A 386 3.59 0.02 10.99
CA LEU A 386 4.96 -0.43 11.26
C LEU A 386 5.95 0.07 10.23
N LEU A 387 5.59 0.05 8.94
CA LEU A 387 6.45 0.61 7.88
C LEU A 387 6.73 2.10 8.10
N GLN A 388 5.74 2.87 8.55
CA GLN A 388 5.92 4.30 8.87
C GLN A 388 6.88 4.47 10.05
N PHE A 389 6.73 3.67 11.10
CA PHE A 389 7.66 3.68 12.24
C PHE A 389 9.09 3.28 11.84
N TRP A 390 9.23 2.21 11.07
CA TRP A 390 10.53 1.71 10.64
C TRP A 390 11.23 2.59 9.63
N GLU A 391 10.54 3.50 8.94
CA GLU A 391 11.19 4.50 8.11
C GLU A 391 12.12 5.38 8.98
N GLU A 392 11.62 5.86 10.13
CA GLU A 392 12.35 6.77 11.03
C GLU A 392 13.23 6.05 12.06
N ASP A 393 12.96 4.77 12.35
CA ASP A 393 13.68 4.02 13.39
C ASP A 393 15.10 3.62 12.93
N GLU A 394 16.14 4.22 13.52
CA GLU A 394 17.54 3.94 13.17
C GLU A 394 17.98 2.52 13.54
N ALA A 395 17.36 1.88 14.53
CA ALA A 395 17.69 0.51 14.91
C ALA A 395 17.24 -0.51 13.84
N THR A 396 16.17 -0.22 13.12
CA THR A 396 15.66 -1.06 12.04
C THR A 396 16.27 -0.66 10.70
N GLN A 397 17.03 -1.56 10.10
CA GLN A 397 17.63 -1.38 8.77
C GLN A 397 17.06 -2.35 7.73
N ILE A 398 16.38 -3.41 8.15
CA ILE A 398 15.78 -4.42 7.27
C ILE A 398 14.35 -4.67 7.75
N VAL A 399 13.40 -4.73 6.82
CA VAL A 399 11.99 -4.97 7.15
C VAL A 399 11.55 -6.34 6.63
N GLY A 400 11.03 -7.18 7.51
CA GLY A 400 10.39 -8.45 7.18
C GLY A 400 8.91 -8.45 7.56
N LEU A 401 8.05 -8.68 6.57
CA LEU A 401 6.60 -8.70 6.73
C LEU A 401 6.03 -10.06 6.34
N TYR A 402 5.31 -10.71 7.25
CA TYR A 402 4.44 -11.83 6.91
C TYR A 402 2.98 -11.34 6.87
N LEU A 403 2.40 -11.31 5.67
CA LEU A 403 1.08 -10.74 5.40
C LEU A 403 0.14 -11.82 4.85
N GLU A 404 -0.99 -12.03 5.50
CA GLU A 404 -2.09 -12.86 5.02
C GLU A 404 -3.20 -12.01 4.38
N SER A 405 -3.30 -10.74 4.80
CA SER A 405 -4.13 -9.72 4.16
C SER A 405 -3.47 -8.34 4.20
N ILE A 406 -3.81 -7.50 3.23
CA ILE A 406 -3.38 -6.10 3.15
C ILE A 406 -4.64 -5.23 3.14
N GLY A 407 -4.85 -4.41 4.19
CA GLY A 407 -6.07 -3.63 4.35
C GLY A 407 -6.24 -2.52 3.30
N ASN A 408 -5.16 -1.79 3.03
CA ASN A 408 -5.12 -0.78 1.96
C ASN A 408 -3.83 -0.98 1.14
N PRO A 409 -3.86 -1.80 0.07
CA PRO A 409 -2.70 -2.10 -0.77
C PRO A 409 -2.10 -0.89 -1.47
N ARG A 410 -2.91 0.10 -1.86
CA ARG A 410 -2.39 1.32 -2.46
C ARG A 410 -1.59 2.15 -1.46
N LYS A 411 -2.12 2.36 -0.24
CA LYS A 411 -1.38 2.98 0.87
C LYS A 411 -0.14 2.15 1.22
N PHE A 412 -0.27 0.83 1.27
CA PHE A 412 0.85 -0.09 1.49
C PHE A 412 1.94 0.10 0.43
N ALA A 413 1.61 0.03 -0.86
CA ALA A 413 2.57 0.16 -1.96
C ALA A 413 3.26 1.54 -1.95
N ARG A 414 2.52 2.62 -1.67
CA ARG A 414 3.07 3.98 -1.52
C ARG A 414 4.08 4.06 -0.37
N ILE A 415 3.70 3.59 0.82
CA ILE A 415 4.58 3.60 2.00
C ILE A 415 5.77 2.66 1.78
N ALA A 416 5.54 1.45 1.31
CA ALA A 416 6.57 0.46 1.02
C ALA A 416 7.57 0.98 0.00
N ARG A 417 7.13 1.67 -1.07
CA ARG A 417 8.02 2.32 -2.05
C ARG A 417 8.93 3.36 -1.41
N ARG A 418 8.39 4.17 -0.49
CA ARG A 418 9.18 5.18 0.23
C ARG A 418 10.19 4.54 1.19
N VAL A 419 9.78 3.54 1.95
CA VAL A 419 10.65 2.78 2.86
C VAL A 419 11.72 2.01 2.08
N ALA A 420 11.35 1.31 1.01
CA ALA A 420 12.24 0.52 0.16
C ALA A 420 13.39 1.33 -0.44
N ARG A 421 13.19 2.63 -0.70
CA ARG A 421 14.26 3.53 -1.15
C ARG A 421 15.37 3.72 -0.11
N GLN A 422 15.08 3.50 1.16
CA GLN A 422 16.04 3.64 2.25
C GLN A 422 16.48 2.26 2.77
N LYS A 423 15.51 1.39 3.07
CA LYS A 423 15.66 0.12 3.78
C LYS A 423 14.98 -1.01 3.01
N PRO A 424 15.62 -2.16 2.79
CA PRO A 424 15.00 -3.28 2.09
C PRO A 424 13.74 -3.79 2.81
N VAL A 425 12.67 -4.01 2.02
CA VAL A 425 11.39 -4.55 2.49
C VAL A 425 11.18 -5.93 1.88
N ILE A 426 11.08 -6.94 2.73
CA ILE A 426 10.89 -8.35 2.34
C ILE A 426 9.50 -8.78 2.80
N VAL A 427 8.68 -9.27 1.87
CA VAL A 427 7.30 -9.72 2.16
C VAL A 427 7.18 -11.21 1.88
N ILE A 428 6.68 -11.96 2.87
CA ILE A 428 6.07 -13.27 2.64
C ILE A 428 4.57 -13.05 2.50
N LYS A 429 4.02 -13.55 1.40
CA LYS A 429 2.57 -13.68 1.18
C LYS A 429 2.25 -15.07 0.69
N SER A 430 1.03 -15.53 0.94
CA SER A 430 0.47 -16.71 0.28
C SER A 430 -0.10 -16.34 -1.09
N ASP A 431 -0.26 -17.30 -2.00
CA ASP A 431 -0.97 -17.08 -3.28
C ASP A 431 -2.47 -16.78 -3.09
N LEU A 432 -2.99 -17.06 -1.88
CA LEU A 432 -4.35 -16.73 -1.45
C LEU A 432 -4.47 -15.30 -0.90
N THR A 433 -3.33 -14.63 -0.62
CA THR A 433 -3.33 -13.28 -0.04
C THR A 433 -3.99 -12.31 -1.00
N GLY A 434 -5.08 -11.70 -0.54
CA GLY A 434 -5.90 -10.81 -1.36
C GLY A 434 -6.87 -11.51 -2.30
N ARG A 435 -7.01 -12.84 -2.24
CA ARG A 435 -8.02 -13.63 -2.98
C ARG A 435 -9.00 -14.34 -2.06
N GLU A 436 -8.53 -14.73 -0.88
CA GLU A 436 -9.34 -15.28 0.19
C GLU A 436 -9.08 -14.52 1.48
N LEU A 437 -10.07 -14.53 2.37
CA LEU A 437 -9.97 -13.91 3.69
C LEU A 437 -9.50 -14.92 4.72
N PRO A 438 -8.34 -14.67 5.37
CA PRO A 438 -7.96 -15.43 6.56
C PRO A 438 -9.03 -15.28 7.65
N PRO A 439 -9.25 -16.31 8.49
CA PRO A 439 -10.17 -16.22 9.61
C PRO A 439 -9.88 -14.98 10.49
N GLY A 440 -10.91 -14.18 10.73
CA GLY A 440 -10.84 -12.98 11.57
C GLY A 440 -10.30 -11.72 10.88
N HIS A 441 -9.81 -11.83 9.64
CA HIS A 441 -9.41 -10.67 8.85
C HIS A 441 -10.60 -10.11 8.07
N GLN A 442 -10.71 -8.79 8.04
CA GLN A 442 -11.68 -8.08 7.20
C GLN A 442 -10.87 -7.22 6.23
N VAL A 443 -10.90 -7.61 4.96
CA VAL A 443 -10.39 -6.86 3.81
C VAL A 443 -11.25 -7.21 2.60
N ARG A 444 -11.05 -6.52 1.47
CA ARG A 444 -11.61 -6.96 0.20
C ARG A 444 -10.71 -7.98 -0.49
N VAL A 445 -11.28 -8.70 -1.44
CA VAL A 445 -10.54 -9.61 -2.32
C VAL A 445 -10.43 -8.98 -3.70
N SER A 446 -9.28 -9.16 -4.33
CA SER A 446 -9.01 -8.71 -5.69
C SER A 446 -9.77 -9.56 -6.68
N SER A 447 -10.20 -8.90 -7.75
CA SER A 447 -10.78 -9.53 -8.94
C SER A 447 -9.71 -9.96 -9.94
N LEU A 448 -8.46 -9.53 -9.76
CA LEU A 448 -7.33 -9.80 -10.64
C LEU A 448 -6.58 -11.10 -10.26
N SER A 449 -5.68 -11.54 -11.15
CA SER A 449 -4.81 -12.70 -10.91
C SER A 449 -3.85 -12.44 -9.74
N GLY A 450 -3.36 -13.52 -9.12
CA GLY A 450 -2.40 -13.42 -8.01
C GLY A 450 -1.09 -12.72 -8.39
N SER A 451 -0.71 -12.78 -9.68
CA SER A 451 0.46 -12.11 -10.26
C SER A 451 0.31 -10.58 -10.28
N ALA A 452 -0.91 -10.03 -10.32
CA ALA A 452 -1.12 -8.59 -10.29
C ALA A 452 -0.59 -7.95 -8.99
N LEU A 453 -0.90 -8.55 -7.83
CA LEU A 453 -0.38 -8.07 -6.55
C LEU A 453 1.16 -8.18 -6.50
N ASP A 454 1.75 -9.25 -7.07
CA ASP A 454 3.20 -9.40 -7.15
C ASP A 454 3.87 -8.28 -7.94
N GLN A 455 3.26 -7.89 -9.05
CA GLN A 455 3.77 -6.81 -9.88
C GLN A 455 3.67 -5.46 -9.17
N VAL A 456 2.62 -5.22 -8.38
CA VAL A 456 2.47 -4.02 -7.54
C VAL A 456 3.54 -3.97 -6.45
N LEU A 457 3.80 -5.08 -5.77
CA LEU A 457 4.86 -5.17 -4.76
C LEU A 457 6.25 -4.93 -5.39
N THR A 458 6.52 -5.55 -6.54
CA THR A 458 7.79 -5.39 -7.26
C THR A 458 8.01 -3.94 -7.70
N GLN A 459 6.95 -3.27 -8.20
CA GLN A 459 7.00 -1.84 -8.54
C GLN A 459 7.38 -0.98 -7.33
N ALA A 460 6.88 -1.34 -6.14
CA ALA A 460 7.21 -0.67 -4.88
C ALA A 460 8.61 -1.03 -4.33
N GLY A 461 9.41 -1.84 -5.04
CA GLY A 461 10.74 -2.26 -4.57
C GLY A 461 10.70 -3.28 -3.43
N VAL A 462 9.55 -3.92 -3.21
CA VAL A 462 9.38 -4.97 -2.22
C VAL A 462 9.90 -6.28 -2.79
N ILE A 463 10.72 -6.97 -2.00
CA ILE A 463 11.26 -8.28 -2.34
C ILE A 463 10.28 -9.34 -1.85
N ARG A 464 9.69 -10.10 -2.79
CA ARG A 464 8.84 -11.24 -2.44
C ARG A 464 9.69 -12.43 -2.02
N ALA A 465 9.30 -13.06 -0.93
CA ALA A 465 9.75 -14.39 -0.52
C ALA A 465 8.55 -15.34 -0.43
N ASP A 466 8.70 -16.57 -0.89
CA ASP A 466 7.65 -17.59 -0.86
C ASP A 466 7.64 -18.38 0.47
N SER A 467 8.66 -18.19 1.30
CA SER A 467 8.78 -18.90 2.58
C SER A 467 9.54 -18.09 3.62
N ILE A 468 9.41 -18.52 4.88
CA ILE A 468 10.25 -18.06 5.99
C ILE A 468 11.72 -18.25 5.65
N HIS A 469 12.09 -19.37 5.04
CA HIS A 469 13.49 -19.63 4.68
C HIS A 469 14.03 -18.57 3.72
N GLN A 470 13.32 -18.33 2.62
CA GLN A 470 13.71 -17.34 1.62
C GLN A 470 13.79 -15.91 2.17
N MET A 471 12.87 -15.50 3.05
CA MET A 471 12.93 -14.17 3.67
C MET A 471 14.26 -13.96 4.37
N PHE A 472 14.66 -14.93 5.18
CA PHE A 472 15.89 -14.83 5.94
C PHE A 472 17.15 -15.08 5.10
N ASP A 473 17.03 -15.84 4.02
CA ASP A 473 18.11 -16.02 3.03
C ASP A 473 18.46 -14.68 2.35
N VAL A 474 17.47 -13.82 2.10
CA VAL A 474 17.70 -12.45 1.63
C VAL A 474 18.15 -11.54 2.79
N ALA A 475 17.49 -11.62 3.95
CA ALA A 475 17.78 -10.75 5.08
C ALA A 475 19.23 -10.88 5.59
N GLN A 476 19.81 -12.10 5.57
CA GLN A 476 21.21 -12.28 5.97
C GLN A 476 22.19 -11.52 5.08
N VAL A 477 21.94 -11.42 3.77
CA VAL A 477 22.79 -10.62 2.87
C VAL A 477 22.71 -9.15 3.26
N PHE A 478 21.51 -8.60 3.43
CA PHE A 478 21.36 -7.20 3.82
C PHE A 478 21.94 -6.88 5.20
N ALA A 479 21.90 -7.85 6.13
CA ALA A 479 22.40 -7.65 7.49
C ALA A 479 23.94 -7.67 7.56
N THR A 480 24.61 -8.32 6.61
CA THR A 480 26.03 -8.68 6.76
C THR A 480 26.91 -8.26 5.58
N GLN A 481 26.33 -7.87 4.44
CA GLN A 481 27.06 -7.58 3.20
C GLN A 481 26.73 -6.20 2.62
N PRO A 482 27.67 -5.56 1.90
CA PRO A 482 27.38 -4.38 1.11
C PRO A 482 26.42 -4.69 -0.05
N LEU A 483 25.71 -3.68 -0.56
CA LEU A 483 24.82 -3.85 -1.71
C LEU A 483 25.61 -4.14 -3.01
N PRO A 484 25.18 -5.12 -3.82
CA PRO A 484 25.81 -5.43 -5.10
C PRO A 484 25.88 -4.22 -6.03
N ASN A 485 26.99 -4.10 -6.76
CA ASN A 485 27.18 -3.04 -7.76
C ASN A 485 26.61 -3.40 -9.15
N GLY A 486 26.10 -4.62 -9.31
CA GLY A 486 25.47 -5.09 -10.54
C GLY A 486 25.42 -6.62 -10.60
N ALA A 487 25.00 -7.15 -11.73
CA ALA A 487 24.67 -8.57 -11.89
C ALA A 487 25.87 -9.48 -12.22
N ARG A 488 27.10 -8.96 -12.29
CA ARG A 488 28.28 -9.78 -12.66
C ARG A 488 28.86 -10.49 -11.44
N VAL A 489 28.85 -11.82 -11.48
CA VAL A 489 29.21 -12.69 -10.37
C VAL A 489 30.43 -13.55 -10.69
N GLY A 490 31.37 -13.59 -9.76
CA GLY A 490 32.49 -14.51 -9.76
C GLY A 490 32.16 -15.75 -8.91
N VAL A 491 32.57 -16.92 -9.35
CA VAL A 491 32.33 -18.19 -8.65
C VAL A 491 33.66 -18.85 -8.36
N ILE A 492 33.89 -19.22 -7.10
CA ILE A 492 35.08 -19.94 -6.64
C ILE A 492 34.67 -21.09 -5.72
N GLY A 493 35.28 -22.24 -5.87
CA GLY A 493 35.07 -23.34 -4.94
C GLY A 493 35.90 -24.58 -5.24
N ASN A 494 35.86 -25.56 -4.34
CA ASN A 494 36.66 -26.81 -4.44
C ASN A 494 35.89 -27.99 -5.06
N SER A 495 34.71 -27.75 -5.63
CA SER A 495 33.87 -28.78 -6.25
C SER A 495 33.32 -28.30 -7.58
N ALA A 496 33.73 -28.96 -8.67
CA ALA A 496 33.26 -28.65 -10.02
C ALA A 496 31.73 -28.84 -10.18
N ALA A 497 31.15 -29.80 -9.45
CA ALA A 497 29.71 -30.06 -9.48
C ALA A 497 28.92 -28.90 -8.88
N LEU A 498 29.32 -28.40 -7.70
CA LEU A 498 28.69 -27.25 -7.06
C LEU A 498 28.86 -25.97 -7.89
N SER A 499 30.06 -25.74 -8.44
CA SER A 499 30.30 -24.62 -9.36
C SER A 499 29.38 -24.65 -10.58
N THR A 500 29.10 -25.84 -11.15
CA THR A 500 28.20 -25.99 -12.30
C THR A 500 26.75 -25.67 -11.93
N LEU A 501 26.28 -26.15 -10.77
CA LEU A 501 24.94 -25.84 -10.27
C LEU A 501 24.75 -24.33 -10.05
N ILE A 502 25.75 -23.67 -9.46
CA ILE A 502 25.74 -22.21 -9.30
C ILE A 502 25.64 -21.52 -10.64
N VAL A 503 26.45 -21.91 -11.62
CA VAL A 503 26.45 -21.27 -12.94
C VAL A 503 25.09 -21.40 -13.62
N GLN A 504 24.48 -22.58 -13.57
CA GLN A 504 23.16 -22.82 -14.15
C GLN A 504 22.08 -21.99 -13.44
N ARG A 505 22.06 -22.01 -12.10
CA ARG A 505 21.10 -21.27 -11.30
C ARG A 505 21.27 -19.77 -11.46
N ALA A 506 22.50 -19.27 -11.48
CA ALA A 506 22.81 -17.85 -11.63
C ALA A 506 22.27 -17.32 -12.95
N ARG A 507 22.46 -18.06 -14.05
CA ARG A 507 21.91 -17.70 -15.37
C ARG A 507 20.38 -17.72 -15.38
N ALA A 508 19.75 -18.69 -14.72
CA ALA A 508 18.30 -18.77 -14.62
C ALA A 508 17.71 -17.60 -13.82
N GLU A 509 18.45 -17.09 -12.83
CA GLU A 509 18.09 -15.94 -11.99
C GLU A 509 18.56 -14.59 -12.57
N GLY A 510 19.04 -14.54 -13.82
CA GLY A 510 19.45 -13.30 -14.47
C GLY A 510 20.81 -12.74 -14.06
N LEU A 511 21.56 -13.45 -13.22
CA LEU A 511 22.95 -13.12 -12.89
C LEU A 511 23.88 -13.50 -14.04
N ARG A 512 24.94 -12.70 -14.23
CA ARG A 512 25.90 -12.84 -15.32
C ARG A 512 27.22 -13.40 -14.81
N ILE A 513 27.72 -14.44 -15.48
CA ILE A 513 29.02 -15.02 -15.21
C ILE A 513 29.87 -14.82 -16.46
N ASP A 514 30.57 -13.69 -16.49
CA ASP A 514 31.40 -13.27 -17.62
C ASP A 514 32.84 -13.82 -17.51
N THR A 515 33.23 -14.34 -16.35
CA THR A 515 34.54 -14.96 -16.08
C THR A 515 34.38 -16.45 -15.79
N PRO A 516 35.29 -17.32 -16.26
CA PRO A 516 35.23 -18.75 -15.94
C PRO A 516 35.22 -19.00 -14.43
N PRO A 517 34.38 -19.92 -13.92
CA PRO A 517 34.37 -20.28 -12.50
C PRO A 517 35.71 -20.91 -12.10
N VAL A 518 36.25 -20.51 -10.96
CA VAL A 518 37.50 -21.06 -10.41
C VAL A 518 37.16 -22.33 -9.63
N SER A 519 37.44 -23.49 -10.23
CA SER A 519 37.25 -24.80 -9.59
C SER A 519 38.59 -25.34 -9.08
N LEU A 520 38.80 -25.23 -7.77
CA LEU A 520 39.98 -25.69 -7.05
C LEU A 520 39.90 -27.20 -6.80
N HIS A 521 41.05 -27.81 -6.49
CA HIS A 521 41.11 -29.21 -6.10
C HIS A 521 40.36 -29.44 -4.77
N PRO A 522 39.67 -30.58 -4.55
CA PRO A 522 39.00 -30.87 -3.27
C PRO A 522 39.91 -30.79 -2.05
N GLU A 523 41.21 -31.07 -2.22
CA GLU A 523 42.26 -30.96 -1.19
C GLU A 523 43.11 -29.68 -1.30
N VAL A 524 42.52 -28.59 -1.81
CA VAL A 524 43.22 -27.29 -1.95
C VAL A 524 43.88 -26.85 -0.64
N THR A 525 45.07 -26.26 -0.75
CA THR A 525 45.77 -25.67 0.39
C THR A 525 45.24 -24.29 0.75
N THR A 526 45.51 -23.81 1.96
CA THR A 526 45.13 -22.46 2.40
C THR A 526 45.72 -21.38 1.49
N ASP A 527 47.00 -21.51 1.13
CA ASP A 527 47.73 -20.53 0.33
C ASP A 527 47.18 -20.45 -1.10
N GLU A 528 46.87 -21.61 -1.71
CA GLU A 528 46.24 -21.66 -3.04
C GLU A 528 44.85 -21.03 -3.02
N PHE A 529 44.04 -21.32 -2.00
CA PHE A 529 42.71 -20.72 -1.85
C PHE A 529 42.80 -19.20 -1.70
N GLU A 530 43.72 -18.73 -0.83
CA GLU A 530 43.97 -17.31 -0.57
C GLU A 530 44.36 -16.55 -1.84
N GLU A 531 45.30 -17.10 -2.63
CA GLU A 531 45.77 -16.48 -3.87
C GLU A 531 44.65 -16.37 -4.92
N HIS A 532 43.88 -17.44 -5.10
CA HIS A 532 42.79 -17.46 -6.07
C HIS A 532 41.62 -16.55 -5.66
N LEU A 533 41.29 -16.51 -4.37
CA LEU A 533 40.25 -15.63 -3.85
C LEU A 533 40.66 -14.15 -4.00
N ALA A 534 41.91 -13.81 -3.71
CA ALA A 534 42.44 -12.45 -3.87
C ALA A 534 42.35 -11.99 -5.34
N LYS A 535 42.71 -12.84 -6.30
CA LYS A 535 42.57 -12.55 -7.74
C LYS A 535 41.10 -12.32 -8.14
N MET A 536 40.17 -13.08 -7.57
CA MET A 536 38.73 -12.91 -7.82
C MET A 536 38.23 -11.55 -7.32
N TYR A 537 38.63 -11.16 -6.10
CA TYR A 537 38.27 -9.85 -5.54
C TYR A 537 38.94 -8.68 -6.28
N GLN A 538 40.15 -8.84 -6.81
CA GLN A 538 40.82 -7.80 -7.61
C GLN A 538 40.23 -7.63 -9.02
N ASN A 539 39.48 -8.61 -9.54
CA ASN A 539 38.97 -8.56 -10.90
C ASN A 539 37.83 -7.53 -11.06
N PRO A 540 37.98 -6.47 -11.87
CA PRO A 540 36.94 -5.44 -12.05
C PRO A 540 35.69 -5.94 -12.80
N ALA A 541 35.78 -7.07 -13.50
CA ALA A 541 34.63 -7.70 -14.15
C ALA A 541 33.67 -8.36 -13.13
N VAL A 542 34.13 -8.63 -11.91
CA VAL A 542 33.36 -9.29 -10.85
C VAL A 542 32.84 -8.25 -9.86
N GLN A 543 31.54 -8.26 -9.58
CA GLN A 543 30.88 -7.31 -8.67
C GLN A 543 30.39 -7.98 -7.38
N SER A 544 30.06 -9.27 -7.45
CA SER A 544 29.72 -10.12 -6.31
C SER A 544 30.45 -11.46 -6.42
N VAL A 545 30.70 -12.13 -5.30
CA VAL A 545 31.42 -13.41 -5.25
C VAL A 545 30.56 -14.47 -4.57
N ILE A 546 30.47 -15.64 -5.20
CA ILE A 546 29.89 -16.84 -4.59
C ILE A 546 31.01 -17.82 -4.31
N VAL A 547 31.15 -18.21 -3.05
CA VAL A 547 32.15 -19.18 -2.59
C VAL A 547 31.47 -20.50 -2.23
N THR A 548 32.01 -21.62 -2.71
CA THR A 548 31.56 -22.95 -2.28
C THR A 548 32.68 -23.76 -1.73
N PHE A 549 32.39 -24.50 -0.66
CA PHE A 549 33.37 -25.37 -0.06
C PHE A 549 32.71 -26.67 0.43
N ALA A 550 33.14 -27.78 -0.16
CA ALA A 550 32.83 -29.11 0.30
C ALA A 550 33.90 -29.57 1.31
N PRO A 551 33.51 -30.24 2.42
CA PRO A 551 34.43 -30.76 3.42
C PRO A 551 35.51 -31.64 2.80
N SER A 552 36.72 -31.56 3.36
CA SER A 552 37.88 -32.30 2.86
C SER A 552 38.59 -33.08 3.97
N ALA A 553 39.26 -34.18 3.61
CA ALA A 553 39.97 -35.01 4.58
C ALA A 553 41.17 -34.31 5.25
N ARG A 554 41.63 -33.16 4.75
CA ARG A 554 42.77 -32.40 5.29
C ARG A 554 42.43 -31.53 6.50
N GLY A 555 41.16 -31.16 6.70
CA GLY A 555 40.71 -30.46 7.92
C GLY A 555 41.06 -28.97 8.03
N HIS A 556 41.37 -28.26 6.93
CA HIS A 556 41.67 -26.81 6.93
C HIS A 556 40.44 -25.89 6.84
N GLU A 557 39.27 -26.38 7.23
CA GLU A 557 38.00 -25.66 7.02
C GLU A 557 37.96 -24.33 7.77
N ARG A 558 38.49 -24.30 9.01
CA ARG A 558 38.52 -23.08 9.83
C ARG A 558 39.45 -22.02 9.27
N GLU A 559 40.62 -22.41 8.78
CA GLU A 559 41.57 -21.48 8.16
C GLU A 559 40.96 -20.90 6.87
N ILE A 560 40.27 -21.72 6.07
CA ILE A 560 39.61 -21.28 4.83
C ILE A 560 38.45 -20.33 5.10
N THR A 561 37.60 -20.60 6.11
CA THR A 561 36.51 -19.67 6.48
C THR A 561 37.05 -18.34 6.99
N GLN A 562 38.16 -18.36 7.75
CA GLN A 562 38.83 -17.15 8.23
C GLN A 562 39.42 -16.32 7.09
N ILE A 563 40.15 -16.96 6.16
CA ILE A 563 40.70 -16.30 4.96
C ILE A 563 39.58 -15.64 4.14
N LEU A 564 38.47 -16.36 3.95
CA LEU A 564 37.30 -15.83 3.26
C LEU A 564 36.75 -14.58 3.95
N ALA A 565 36.52 -14.67 5.26
CA ALA A 565 35.97 -13.56 6.04
C ALA A 565 36.86 -12.31 5.97
N GLU A 566 38.18 -12.49 6.14
CA GLU A 566 39.15 -11.39 6.14
C GLU A 566 39.25 -10.72 4.76
N GLN A 567 39.35 -11.50 3.67
CA GLN A 567 39.42 -10.94 2.32
C GLN A 567 38.09 -10.30 1.90
N ALA A 568 36.95 -10.91 2.24
CA ALA A 568 35.64 -10.36 1.94
C ALA A 568 35.45 -8.98 2.60
N ALA A 569 35.85 -8.84 3.87
CA ALA A 569 35.71 -7.62 4.66
C ALA A 569 36.38 -6.39 4.04
N VAL A 570 37.50 -6.58 3.33
CA VAL A 570 38.25 -5.50 2.69
C VAL A 570 37.99 -5.37 1.18
N SER A 571 37.24 -6.29 0.58
CA SER A 571 37.01 -6.32 -0.86
C SER A 571 36.02 -5.27 -1.39
N GLY A 572 35.07 -4.85 -0.54
CA GLY A 572 33.92 -4.03 -0.94
C GLY A 572 32.93 -4.75 -1.88
N LYS A 573 33.09 -6.05 -2.13
CA LYS A 573 32.17 -6.85 -2.96
C LYS A 573 31.23 -7.67 -2.10
N THR A 574 29.96 -7.76 -2.52
CA THR A 574 28.99 -8.65 -1.88
C THR A 574 29.45 -10.10 -2.03
N THR A 575 29.58 -10.80 -0.92
CA THR A 575 30.04 -12.19 -0.87
C THR A 575 28.98 -13.06 -0.21
N VAL A 576 28.65 -14.19 -0.82
CA VAL A 576 27.81 -15.25 -0.22
C VAL A 576 28.55 -16.58 -0.29
N ALA A 577 28.33 -17.44 0.70
CA ALA A 577 29.05 -18.70 0.80
C ALA A 577 28.11 -19.92 0.91
N CYS A 578 28.59 -21.08 0.50
CA CYS A 578 27.95 -22.37 0.73
C CYS A 578 29.02 -23.33 1.27
N PHE A 579 29.15 -23.37 2.60
CA PHE A 579 29.97 -24.34 3.32
C PHE A 579 29.04 -25.44 3.86
N LEU A 580 29.24 -26.68 3.43
CA LEU A 580 28.38 -27.78 3.90
C LEU A 580 28.55 -27.95 5.43
N GLY A 581 27.48 -27.68 6.17
CA GLY A 581 27.47 -27.74 7.64
C GLY A 581 27.51 -26.40 8.36
N LEU A 582 27.71 -25.27 7.66
CA LEU A 582 27.64 -23.92 8.21
C LEU A 582 26.50 -23.13 7.55
N THR A 583 25.63 -22.53 8.34
CA THR A 583 24.43 -21.82 7.85
C THR A 583 24.17 -20.55 8.63
N GLY A 584 23.84 -19.46 7.94
CA GLY A 584 23.59 -18.15 8.52
C GLY A 584 24.87 -17.34 8.78
N ALA A 585 24.76 -16.35 9.66
CA ALA A 585 25.87 -15.53 10.14
C ALA A 585 26.55 -16.24 11.32
N GLN A 586 27.68 -16.91 11.03
CA GLN A 586 28.43 -17.70 12.01
C GLN A 586 29.76 -17.02 12.35
N GLU A 587 30.28 -17.30 13.55
CA GLU A 587 31.53 -16.69 14.04
C GLU A 587 32.73 -17.09 13.17
N GLU A 588 32.75 -18.32 12.64
CA GLU A 588 33.81 -18.84 11.76
C GLU A 588 33.96 -18.08 10.44
N LEU A 589 32.92 -17.36 10.02
CA LEU A 589 32.88 -16.55 8.81
C LEU A 589 32.86 -15.04 9.13
N THR A 590 33.26 -14.66 10.35
CA THR A 590 33.25 -13.28 10.83
C THR A 590 34.66 -12.73 10.98
N ALA A 591 34.94 -11.62 10.30
CA ALA A 591 36.17 -10.86 10.43
C ALA A 591 35.95 -9.58 11.25
N TYR A 592 37.01 -9.18 11.98
CA TYR A 592 37.04 -7.96 12.77
C TYR A 592 38.08 -7.00 12.19
N THR A 593 37.61 -5.98 11.48
CA THR A 593 38.47 -4.96 10.85
C THR A 593 38.46 -3.67 11.65
N ARG A 594 39.30 -2.71 11.25
CA ARG A 594 39.23 -1.33 11.73
C ARG A 594 39.00 -0.40 10.55
N SER A 595 38.08 0.54 10.70
CA SER A 595 37.87 1.62 9.74
C SER A 595 39.10 2.53 9.66
N ALA A 596 39.14 3.40 8.65
CA ALA A 596 40.15 4.45 8.53
C ALA A 596 40.18 5.40 9.74
N GLU A 597 39.07 5.51 10.48
CA GLU A 597 38.91 6.34 11.68
C GLU A 597 39.22 5.56 12.97
N GLY A 598 39.60 4.29 12.87
CA GLY A 598 39.98 3.44 13.99
C GLY A 598 38.82 2.75 14.73
N THR A 599 37.58 2.89 14.24
CA THR A 599 36.41 2.17 14.77
C THR A 599 36.47 0.70 14.38
N ARG A 600 36.08 -0.20 15.30
CA ARG A 600 36.04 -1.65 15.03
C ARG A 600 34.83 -1.96 14.15
N GLU A 601 35.06 -2.59 13.01
CA GLU A 601 34.02 -3.03 12.08
C GLU A 601 33.92 -4.56 12.14
N ILE A 602 32.69 -5.06 12.05
CA ILE A 602 32.39 -6.49 12.04
C ILE A 602 31.84 -6.80 10.65
N HIS A 603 32.44 -7.77 9.97
CA HIS A 603 31.97 -8.24 8.68
C HIS A 603 31.80 -9.75 8.72
N THR A 604 30.62 -10.24 8.35
CA THR A 604 30.30 -11.67 8.34
C THR A 604 29.90 -12.10 6.95
N VAL A 605 30.49 -13.17 6.43
CA VAL A 605 30.05 -13.76 5.16
C VAL A 605 28.89 -14.72 5.44
N PRO A 606 27.68 -14.48 4.90
CA PRO A 606 26.54 -15.34 5.14
C PRO A 606 26.70 -16.68 4.42
N SER A 607 26.52 -17.79 5.14
CA SER A 607 26.55 -19.15 4.56
C SER A 607 25.15 -19.72 4.35
N TYR A 608 24.99 -20.52 3.30
CA TYR A 608 23.75 -21.17 2.92
C TYR A 608 23.90 -22.69 2.91
N MET A 609 22.80 -23.39 3.17
CA MET A 609 22.75 -24.85 3.10
C MET A 609 22.98 -25.38 1.68
N GLY A 610 22.43 -24.69 0.69
CA GLY A 610 22.51 -25.07 -0.72
C GLY A 610 22.97 -23.91 -1.61
N PRO A 611 23.68 -24.20 -2.71
CA PRO A 611 24.10 -23.18 -3.66
C PRO A 611 22.92 -22.46 -4.33
N GLU A 612 21.77 -23.12 -4.49
CA GLU A 612 20.59 -22.55 -5.12
C GLU A 612 19.99 -21.40 -4.30
N ASP A 613 19.97 -21.56 -2.97
CA ASP A 613 19.45 -20.54 -2.04
C ASP A 613 20.40 -19.33 -2.00
N ALA A 614 21.71 -19.57 -1.98
CA ALA A 614 22.72 -18.50 -2.03
C ALA A 614 22.61 -17.67 -3.31
N VAL A 615 22.47 -18.35 -4.46
CA VAL A 615 22.31 -17.68 -5.77
C VAL A 615 21.00 -16.91 -5.83
N TRP A 616 19.91 -17.51 -5.38
CA TRP A 616 18.60 -16.88 -5.39
C TRP A 616 18.57 -15.62 -4.50
N ALA A 617 19.12 -15.70 -3.28
CA ALA A 617 19.22 -14.56 -2.38
C ALA A 617 20.07 -13.43 -2.99
N LEU A 618 21.23 -13.77 -3.55
CA LEU A 618 22.09 -12.79 -4.22
C LEU A 618 21.40 -12.12 -5.41
N ALA A 619 20.62 -12.88 -6.19
CA ALA A 619 19.85 -12.35 -7.32
C ALA A 619 18.81 -11.32 -6.86
N ARG A 620 17.98 -11.67 -5.87
CA ARG A 620 16.98 -10.75 -5.31
C ARG A 620 17.59 -9.47 -4.72
N VAL A 621 18.71 -9.60 -4.01
CA VAL A 621 19.44 -8.44 -3.45
C VAL A 621 20.04 -7.57 -4.55
N THR A 622 20.51 -8.19 -5.65
CA THR A 622 21.02 -7.48 -6.82
C THR A 622 19.91 -6.72 -7.55
N GLU A 623 18.76 -7.33 -7.75
CA GLU A 623 17.57 -6.69 -8.34
C GLU A 623 17.12 -5.49 -7.50
N TYR A 624 17.03 -5.65 -6.17
CA TYR A 624 16.74 -4.55 -5.27
C TYR A 624 17.80 -3.44 -5.35
N ALA A 625 19.08 -3.77 -5.38
CA ALA A 625 20.15 -2.78 -5.49
C ALA A 625 20.08 -2.00 -6.82
N GLN A 626 19.70 -2.65 -7.91
CA GLN A 626 19.45 -1.99 -9.19
C GLN A 626 18.20 -1.11 -9.15
N TRP A 627 17.10 -1.61 -8.60
CA TRP A 627 15.86 -0.85 -8.41
C TRP A 627 16.11 0.41 -7.57
N LYS A 628 16.84 0.29 -6.46
CA LYS A 628 17.17 1.41 -5.55
C LYS A 628 18.00 2.50 -6.23
N ARG A 629 18.84 2.14 -7.21
CA ARG A 629 19.66 3.08 -8.00
C ARG A 629 18.95 3.59 -9.26
N SER A 630 17.84 2.98 -9.65
CA SER A 630 17.14 3.31 -10.88
C SER A 630 16.46 4.68 -10.78
N ASP A 631 16.31 5.34 -11.93
CA ASP A 631 15.45 6.50 -12.02
C ASP A 631 13.99 6.03 -11.95
N HIS A 632 13.24 6.64 -11.03
CA HIS A 632 11.84 6.30 -10.81
C HIS A 632 10.88 7.17 -11.62
N GLY A 633 11.40 8.10 -12.44
CA GLY A 633 10.61 8.96 -13.30
C GLY A 633 9.84 10.03 -12.55
N ASN A 634 9.04 10.78 -13.31
CA ASN A 634 8.14 11.81 -12.79
C ASN A 634 6.71 11.53 -13.21
N TYR A 635 5.75 12.06 -12.46
CA TYR A 635 4.35 12.10 -12.88
C TYR A 635 4.18 13.19 -13.95
N PRO A 636 3.87 12.83 -15.20
CA PRO A 636 3.79 13.82 -16.27
C PRO A 636 2.53 14.68 -16.13
N GLU A 637 2.65 15.97 -16.43
CA GLU A 637 1.50 16.83 -16.69
C GLU A 637 0.93 16.49 -18.07
N LEU A 638 -0.34 16.11 -18.11
CA LEU A 638 -1.02 15.68 -19.34
C LEU A 638 -1.72 16.89 -19.97
N GLU A 639 -1.09 17.47 -21.00
CA GLU A 639 -1.70 18.56 -21.77
C GLU A 639 -3.05 18.12 -22.37
N GLY A 640 -4.02 19.04 -22.34
CA GLY A 640 -5.36 18.82 -22.90
C GLY A 640 -6.27 17.88 -22.10
N PHE A 641 -5.93 17.55 -20.85
CA PHE A 641 -6.79 16.75 -19.98
C PHE A 641 -7.78 17.65 -19.21
N ASP A 642 -9.02 17.74 -19.68
CA ASP A 642 -10.09 18.52 -19.06
C ASP A 642 -10.87 17.70 -18.01
N LYS A 643 -10.40 17.79 -16.76
CA LYS A 643 -11.04 17.11 -15.61
C LYS A 643 -12.49 17.55 -15.38
N ARG A 644 -12.83 18.81 -15.69
CA ARG A 644 -14.18 19.34 -15.42
C ARG A 644 -15.17 18.75 -16.41
N ALA A 645 -14.83 18.73 -17.70
CA ALA A 645 -15.65 18.13 -18.74
C ALA A 645 -15.94 16.64 -18.45
N VAL A 646 -14.91 15.86 -18.08
CA VAL A 646 -15.07 14.45 -17.72
C VAL A 646 -16.02 14.28 -16.52
N ARG A 647 -15.85 15.08 -15.46
CA ARG A 647 -16.70 15.05 -14.28
C ARG A 647 -18.17 15.31 -14.62
N THR A 648 -18.43 16.40 -15.34
CA THR A 648 -19.79 16.81 -15.72
C THR A 648 -20.48 15.72 -16.55
N LEU A 649 -19.74 15.06 -17.45
CA LEU A 649 -20.29 13.97 -18.24
C LEU A 649 -20.62 12.73 -17.40
N ILE A 650 -19.71 12.32 -16.50
CA ILE A 650 -19.93 11.20 -15.57
C ILE A 650 -21.18 11.46 -14.71
N GLU A 651 -21.28 12.65 -14.11
CA GLU A 651 -22.42 13.03 -13.28
C GLU A 651 -23.73 13.01 -14.06
N LYS A 652 -23.74 13.59 -15.28
CA LYS A 652 -24.90 13.59 -16.18
C LYS A 652 -25.37 12.16 -16.52
N VAL A 653 -24.44 11.26 -16.83
CA VAL A 653 -24.76 9.86 -17.20
C VAL A 653 -25.31 9.10 -15.99
N LEU A 654 -24.67 9.22 -14.82
CA LEU A 654 -25.13 8.57 -13.59
C LEU A 654 -26.48 9.11 -13.10
N GLN A 655 -26.75 10.41 -13.28
CA GLN A 655 -28.03 11.03 -12.92
C GLN A 655 -29.17 10.55 -13.83
N ARG A 656 -28.95 10.47 -15.15
CA ARG A 656 -29.95 9.94 -16.10
C ARG A 656 -30.39 8.52 -15.74
N ASP A 657 -29.44 7.70 -15.34
CA ASP A 657 -29.69 6.31 -14.95
C ASP A 657 -30.48 6.23 -13.62
N SER A 658 -30.23 7.15 -12.68
CA SER A 658 -30.95 7.21 -11.39
C SER A 658 -32.44 7.50 -11.52
N GLU A 659 -32.85 8.18 -12.58
CA GLU A 659 -34.25 8.47 -12.88
C GLU A 659 -34.98 7.28 -13.54
N HIS A 660 -34.25 6.32 -14.11
CA HIS A 660 -34.82 5.15 -14.78
C HIS A 660 -35.00 3.92 -13.86
N ASP A 661 -34.21 3.79 -12.80
CA ASP A 661 -34.10 2.57 -11.96
C ASP A 661 -34.65 2.72 -10.52
N ALA A 662 -35.73 3.49 -10.32
CA ALA A 662 -36.28 3.76 -8.99
C ALA A 662 -36.90 2.54 -8.26
N ASP A 663 -36.94 1.35 -8.87
CA ASP A 663 -37.70 0.18 -8.36
C ASP A 663 -36.86 -1.04 -7.92
N ASP A 664 -35.52 -1.06 -8.09
CA ASP A 664 -34.69 -2.21 -7.68
C ASP A 664 -33.48 -1.81 -6.80
N SER A 665 -33.70 -1.81 -5.49
CA SER A 665 -32.77 -1.26 -4.47
C SER A 665 -31.60 -2.16 -4.05
N THR A 666 -31.26 -3.21 -4.80
CA THR A 666 -30.35 -4.27 -4.28
C THR A 666 -29.15 -4.67 -5.14
N THR A 667 -28.85 -3.97 -6.24
CA THR A 667 -27.63 -4.23 -7.02
C THR A 667 -26.98 -2.92 -7.47
N SER A 668 -25.67 -2.77 -7.28
CA SER A 668 -24.90 -1.62 -7.78
C SER A 668 -25.01 -1.56 -9.31
N ALA A 669 -25.91 -0.72 -9.81
CA ALA A 669 -26.18 -0.57 -11.23
C ALA A 669 -24.92 -0.08 -11.95
N THR A 670 -24.40 -0.92 -12.85
CA THR A 670 -23.26 -0.57 -13.71
C THR A 670 -23.82 0.06 -14.99
N VAL A 671 -23.38 1.27 -15.31
CA VAL A 671 -23.85 2.03 -16.47
C VAL A 671 -22.79 2.01 -17.56
N ARG A 672 -23.14 1.51 -18.74
CA ARG A 672 -22.26 1.54 -19.90
C ARG A 672 -22.44 2.85 -20.65
N LEU A 673 -21.34 3.53 -20.98
CA LEU A 673 -21.40 4.74 -21.81
C LEU A 673 -21.85 4.39 -23.22
N SER A 674 -22.68 5.27 -23.79
CA SER A 674 -22.96 5.24 -25.22
C SER A 674 -21.69 5.58 -26.02
N ARG A 675 -21.75 5.40 -27.33
CA ARG A 675 -20.62 5.67 -28.22
C ARG A 675 -20.25 7.15 -28.22
N ASP A 676 -21.26 8.01 -28.35
CA ASP A 676 -21.09 9.47 -28.37
C ASP A 676 -20.54 9.97 -27.03
N GLU A 677 -21.06 9.43 -25.91
CA GLU A 677 -20.56 9.71 -24.56
C GLU A 677 -19.11 9.23 -24.39
N THR A 678 -18.77 8.06 -24.92
CA THR A 678 -17.39 7.54 -24.88
C THR A 678 -16.45 8.45 -25.67
N GLN A 679 -16.85 8.91 -26.85
CA GLN A 679 -16.04 9.81 -27.67
C GLN A 679 -15.88 11.18 -27.01
N GLU A 680 -16.96 11.75 -26.46
CA GLU A 680 -16.95 13.02 -25.73
C GLU A 680 -15.98 12.94 -24.52
N LEU A 681 -16.05 11.86 -23.74
CA LEU A 681 -15.17 11.63 -22.60
C LEU A 681 -13.69 11.54 -23.03
N LEU A 682 -13.41 10.73 -24.06
CA LEU A 682 -12.03 10.51 -24.52
C LEU A 682 -11.44 11.76 -25.19
N GLN A 683 -12.26 12.56 -25.87
CA GLN A 683 -11.84 13.85 -26.41
C GLN A 683 -11.42 14.82 -25.29
N ALA A 684 -12.16 14.85 -24.17
CA ALA A 684 -11.77 15.62 -22.97
C ALA A 684 -10.47 15.09 -22.33
N CYS A 685 -10.08 13.84 -22.60
CA CYS A 685 -8.80 13.27 -22.18
C CYS A 685 -7.69 13.44 -23.23
N SER A 686 -7.96 14.10 -24.36
CA SER A 686 -7.11 14.16 -25.56
C SER A 686 -6.69 12.77 -26.08
N ILE A 687 -7.63 11.81 -26.07
CA ILE A 687 -7.45 10.49 -26.67
C ILE A 687 -8.36 10.39 -27.91
N GLN A 688 -7.75 10.12 -29.06
CA GLN A 688 -8.48 9.97 -30.32
C GLN A 688 -8.73 8.49 -30.63
N VAL A 689 -9.99 8.16 -30.91
CA VAL A 689 -10.42 6.83 -31.36
C VAL A 689 -10.75 6.92 -32.85
N LEU A 690 -10.38 5.90 -33.63
CA LEU A 690 -10.81 5.86 -35.02
C LEU A 690 -12.34 5.77 -35.08
N PRO A 691 -13.03 6.64 -35.84
CA PRO A 691 -14.49 6.63 -35.89
C PRO A 691 -15.09 5.29 -36.32
N TYR A 692 -16.29 5.00 -35.82
CA TYR A 692 -17.13 3.88 -36.29
C TYR A 692 -18.41 4.45 -36.86
N HIS A 693 -18.80 3.95 -38.02
CA HIS A 693 -20.03 4.36 -38.67
C HIS A 693 -20.97 3.15 -38.75
N PRO A 694 -22.04 3.10 -37.93
CA PRO A 694 -22.96 1.98 -37.95
C PRO A 694 -23.77 1.97 -39.24
N SER A 695 -23.89 0.79 -39.84
CA SER A 695 -24.75 0.52 -40.99
C SER A 695 -25.79 -0.52 -40.64
N SER A 696 -27.03 -0.29 -41.06
CA SER A 696 -28.14 -1.26 -40.95
C SER A 696 -28.36 -2.01 -42.27
N THR A 697 -27.86 -1.47 -43.37
CA THR A 697 -27.93 -2.07 -44.71
C THR A 697 -26.58 -2.06 -45.40
N VAL A 698 -26.41 -2.96 -46.39
CA VAL A 698 -25.20 -3.02 -47.21
C VAL A 698 -24.98 -1.75 -48.05
N GLU A 699 -26.06 -1.10 -48.48
CA GLU A 699 -25.97 0.15 -49.25
C GLU A 699 -25.49 1.32 -48.38
N GLU A 700 -25.99 1.44 -47.15
CA GLU A 700 -25.43 2.39 -46.17
C GLU A 700 -23.94 2.10 -45.92
N ALA A 701 -23.55 0.83 -45.82
CA ALA A 701 -22.16 0.46 -45.61
C ALA A 701 -21.24 0.88 -46.78
N LYS A 702 -21.72 0.74 -48.03
CA LYS A 702 -21.01 1.20 -49.23
C LYS A 702 -20.90 2.73 -49.27
N ASP A 703 -21.97 3.44 -48.96
CA ASP A 703 -21.96 4.91 -48.94
C ASP A 703 -20.96 5.44 -47.90
N ILE A 704 -20.97 4.86 -46.70
CA ILE A 704 -19.98 5.16 -45.66
C ILE A 704 -18.57 4.84 -46.14
N ALA A 705 -18.33 3.67 -46.75
CA ALA A 705 -17.00 3.27 -47.21
C ALA A 705 -16.46 4.19 -48.32
N ARG A 706 -17.32 4.71 -49.20
CA ARG A 706 -16.94 5.73 -50.20
C ARG A 706 -16.63 7.08 -49.57
N GLU A 707 -17.31 7.45 -48.48
CA GLU A 707 -17.06 8.69 -47.74
C GLU A 707 -15.73 8.65 -46.98
N ILE A 708 -15.48 7.57 -46.22
CA ILE A 708 -14.28 7.44 -45.38
C ILE A 708 -13.06 6.89 -46.15
N GLY A 709 -13.28 6.31 -47.34
CA GLY A 709 -12.27 5.74 -48.22
C GLY A 709 -11.95 4.27 -47.94
N TYR A 710 -11.74 3.49 -49.02
CA TYR A 710 -11.25 2.11 -48.97
C TYR A 710 -9.72 2.06 -48.78
N PRO A 711 -9.17 0.99 -48.15
CA PRO A 711 -9.87 -0.18 -47.62
C PRO A 711 -10.52 0.06 -46.24
N VAL A 712 -11.58 -0.70 -45.96
CA VAL A 712 -12.36 -0.62 -44.70
C VAL A 712 -12.48 -1.97 -44.00
N ALA A 713 -12.87 -1.94 -42.73
CA ALA A 713 -13.21 -3.09 -41.92
C ALA A 713 -14.69 -3.07 -41.54
N LEU A 714 -15.30 -4.26 -41.47
CA LEU A 714 -16.64 -4.48 -40.92
C LEU A 714 -16.55 -5.14 -39.55
N LYS A 715 -17.29 -4.61 -38.57
CA LYS A 715 -17.32 -5.14 -37.20
C LYS A 715 -18.76 -5.20 -36.68
N ALA A 716 -19.17 -6.33 -36.13
CA ALA A 716 -20.46 -6.41 -35.44
C ALA A 716 -20.53 -5.40 -34.28
N VAL A 717 -21.72 -4.81 -34.08
CA VAL A 717 -21.95 -3.87 -32.97
C VAL A 717 -22.03 -4.60 -31.63
N ASP A 718 -22.68 -5.77 -31.59
CA ASP A 718 -22.82 -6.59 -30.37
C ASP A 718 -21.45 -7.03 -29.82
N SER A 719 -21.24 -6.81 -28.53
CA SER A 719 -19.99 -7.12 -27.82
C SER A 719 -19.57 -8.59 -27.88
N ARG A 720 -20.50 -9.53 -28.06
CA ARG A 720 -20.22 -10.96 -28.17
C ARG A 720 -19.41 -11.30 -29.44
N LEU A 721 -19.53 -10.48 -30.49
CA LEU A 721 -18.93 -10.72 -31.81
C LEU A 721 -17.92 -9.65 -32.25
N ARG A 722 -17.98 -8.43 -31.71
CA ARG A 722 -17.19 -7.25 -32.11
C ARG A 722 -15.67 -7.46 -32.23
N HIS A 723 -15.10 -8.40 -31.48
CA HIS A 723 -13.66 -8.70 -31.47
C HIS A 723 -13.33 -10.14 -31.88
N ARG A 724 -14.32 -10.89 -32.41
CA ARG A 724 -14.20 -12.32 -32.71
C ARG A 724 -14.06 -12.56 -34.21
N LEU A 725 -12.85 -12.32 -34.72
CA LEU A 725 -12.48 -12.64 -36.10
C LEU A 725 -12.69 -14.14 -36.40
N ASP A 726 -12.41 -14.99 -35.42
CA ASP A 726 -12.57 -16.45 -35.45
C ASP A 726 -14.04 -16.89 -35.61
N LEU A 727 -15.00 -16.10 -35.11
CA LEU A 727 -16.43 -16.36 -35.25
C LEU A 727 -17.06 -15.66 -36.47
N GLY A 728 -16.28 -14.90 -37.24
CA GLY A 728 -16.75 -14.15 -38.40
C GLY A 728 -17.48 -12.84 -38.06
N GLY A 729 -17.38 -12.35 -36.83
CA GLY A 729 -17.95 -11.06 -36.41
C GLY A 729 -17.14 -9.83 -36.87
N VAL A 730 -15.97 -10.07 -37.47
CA VAL A 730 -15.07 -9.04 -38.01
C VAL A 730 -14.57 -9.47 -39.39
N ARG A 731 -14.58 -8.55 -40.35
CA ARG A 731 -13.96 -8.68 -41.67
C ARG A 731 -13.05 -7.48 -41.90
N LEU A 732 -11.84 -7.73 -42.38
CA LEU A 732 -10.78 -6.74 -42.56
C LEU A 732 -10.43 -6.64 -44.05
N ASP A 733 -9.80 -5.54 -44.43
CA ASP A 733 -9.19 -5.34 -45.76
C ASP A 733 -10.18 -5.40 -46.94
N ILE A 734 -11.38 -4.85 -46.74
CA ILE A 734 -12.40 -4.75 -47.78
C ILE A 734 -12.01 -3.60 -48.70
N SER A 735 -11.77 -3.89 -49.98
CA SER A 735 -11.13 -2.95 -50.90
C SER A 735 -12.08 -2.27 -51.88
N ASN A 736 -13.32 -2.74 -52.01
CA ASN A 736 -14.30 -2.26 -52.99
C ASN A 736 -15.74 -2.67 -52.63
N ASP A 737 -16.71 -2.14 -53.38
CA ASP A 737 -18.14 -2.39 -53.16
C ASP A 737 -18.55 -3.86 -53.39
N GLU A 738 -17.88 -4.58 -54.30
CA GLU A 738 -18.18 -5.99 -54.59
C GLU A 738 -17.81 -6.89 -53.39
N GLU A 739 -16.65 -6.64 -52.80
CA GLU A 739 -16.21 -7.29 -51.56
C GLU A 739 -17.11 -6.90 -50.38
N MET A 740 -17.52 -5.63 -50.29
CA MET A 740 -18.45 -5.14 -49.27
C MET A 740 -19.75 -5.94 -49.28
N ASP A 741 -20.33 -6.20 -50.45
CA ASP A 741 -21.55 -7.01 -50.59
C ASP A 741 -21.38 -8.41 -49.99
N VAL A 742 -20.28 -9.08 -50.31
CA VAL A 742 -20.01 -10.45 -49.84
C VAL A 742 -19.78 -10.46 -48.32
N TYR A 743 -18.92 -9.58 -47.83
CA TYR A 743 -18.48 -9.59 -46.44
C TYR A 743 -19.55 -9.06 -45.48
N TRP A 744 -20.33 -8.05 -45.87
CA TRP A 744 -21.42 -7.53 -45.05
C TRP A 744 -22.51 -8.57 -44.84
N ASN A 745 -22.92 -9.26 -45.91
CA ASN A 745 -23.90 -10.35 -45.81
C ASN A 745 -23.37 -11.52 -44.95
N SER A 746 -22.07 -11.88 -45.08
CA SER A 746 -21.45 -12.90 -44.23
C SER A 746 -21.49 -12.54 -42.74
N VAL A 747 -21.19 -11.29 -42.37
CA VAL A 747 -21.28 -10.84 -40.97
C VAL A 747 -22.72 -10.84 -40.49
N ARG A 748 -23.67 -10.39 -41.33
CA ARG A 748 -25.10 -10.37 -41.01
C ARG A 748 -25.66 -11.77 -40.76
N GLU A 749 -25.26 -12.77 -41.55
CA GLU A 749 -25.62 -14.17 -41.32
C GLU A 749 -25.07 -14.69 -39.98
N VAL A 750 -23.83 -14.35 -39.63
CA VAL A 750 -23.22 -14.72 -38.34
C VAL A 750 -24.00 -14.11 -37.18
N ILE A 751 -24.39 -12.85 -37.27
CA ILE A 751 -25.22 -12.13 -36.28
C ILE A 751 -26.57 -12.85 -36.13
N ALA A 752 -27.28 -13.08 -37.23
CA ALA A 752 -28.60 -13.73 -37.21
C ALA A 752 -28.56 -15.17 -36.68
N ALA A 753 -27.45 -15.88 -36.84
CA ALA A 753 -27.31 -17.25 -36.37
C ALA A 753 -26.92 -17.38 -34.89
N ARG A 754 -26.41 -16.31 -34.27
CA ARG A 754 -25.77 -16.38 -32.94
C ARG A 754 -26.32 -15.42 -31.90
N LEU A 755 -27.03 -14.39 -32.31
CA LEU A 755 -27.60 -13.40 -31.40
C LEU A 755 -29.12 -13.55 -31.34
N ASP A 756 -29.68 -13.23 -30.18
CA ASP A 756 -31.12 -13.20 -29.93
C ASP A 756 -31.78 -12.01 -30.64
N ASP A 757 -33.12 -12.05 -30.82
CA ASP A 757 -33.87 -11.04 -31.57
C ASP A 757 -33.75 -9.60 -31.01
N ASP A 758 -33.42 -9.45 -29.72
CA ASP A 758 -33.26 -8.16 -29.04
C ASP A 758 -31.83 -7.57 -29.17
N ALA A 759 -30.92 -8.25 -29.86
CA ALA A 759 -29.54 -7.80 -30.02
C ALA A 759 -29.38 -6.70 -31.09
N ASP A 760 -28.36 -5.83 -30.93
CA ASP A 760 -28.03 -4.83 -31.95
C ASP A 760 -27.39 -5.51 -33.17
N THR A 761 -28.17 -5.60 -34.25
CA THR A 761 -27.79 -6.30 -35.49
C THR A 761 -27.02 -5.43 -36.48
N ARG A 762 -26.75 -4.16 -36.15
CA ARG A 762 -25.98 -3.26 -37.01
C ARG A 762 -24.53 -3.72 -37.16
N ILE A 763 -23.89 -3.26 -38.22
CA ILE A 763 -22.49 -3.54 -38.54
C ILE A 763 -21.75 -2.22 -38.72
N ASP A 764 -20.69 -2.01 -37.96
CA ASP A 764 -19.83 -0.84 -38.08
C ASP A 764 -18.92 -0.97 -39.29
N VAL A 765 -18.87 0.08 -40.10
CA VAL A 765 -17.83 0.33 -41.10
C VAL A 765 -16.79 1.26 -40.48
N GLN A 766 -15.52 0.91 -40.62
CA GLN A 766 -14.41 1.68 -40.08
C GLN A 766 -13.22 1.66 -41.04
N THR A 767 -12.49 2.77 -41.15
CA THR A 767 -11.24 2.86 -41.91
C THR A 767 -10.24 1.79 -41.46
N MET A 768 -9.56 1.15 -42.41
CA MET A 768 -8.54 0.17 -42.07
C MET A 768 -7.31 0.88 -41.47
N ALA A 769 -6.99 0.57 -40.21
CA ALA A 769 -5.77 1.04 -39.57
C ALA A 769 -4.52 0.42 -40.21
N ALA A 770 -3.40 1.12 -40.12
CA ALA A 770 -2.15 0.63 -40.67
C ALA A 770 -1.71 -0.68 -39.96
N PRO A 771 -1.10 -1.64 -40.70
CA PRO A 771 -0.66 -2.90 -40.12
C PRO A 771 0.35 -2.66 -38.99
N GLY A 772 0.05 -3.22 -37.82
CA GLY A 772 0.84 -3.00 -36.60
C GLY A 772 0.70 -4.15 -35.61
N VAL A 773 1.34 -3.99 -34.46
CA VAL A 773 1.19 -4.90 -33.32
C VAL A 773 -0.05 -4.50 -32.53
N ALA A 774 -1.06 -5.38 -32.52
CA ALA A 774 -2.28 -5.16 -31.76
C ALA A 774 -2.02 -5.30 -30.25
N CYS A 775 -2.42 -4.29 -29.48
CA CYS A 775 -2.24 -4.18 -28.04
C CYS A 775 -3.59 -3.98 -27.33
N VAL A 776 -3.61 -4.21 -26.02
CA VAL A 776 -4.76 -3.97 -25.14
C VAL A 776 -4.31 -3.16 -23.94
N VAL A 777 -5.05 -2.09 -23.63
CA VAL A 777 -4.90 -1.32 -22.39
C VAL A 777 -6.23 -1.37 -21.66
N ARG A 778 -6.20 -1.75 -20.38
CA ARG A 778 -7.37 -1.74 -19.50
C ARG A 778 -7.08 -0.85 -18.29
N GLY A 779 -8.07 -0.08 -17.87
CA GLY A 779 -8.07 0.66 -16.61
C GLY A 779 -9.34 0.34 -15.84
N GLY A 780 -9.31 0.41 -14.52
CA GLY A 780 -10.52 0.29 -13.71
C GLY A 780 -10.20 0.19 -12.24
N GLU A 781 -11.25 0.08 -11.43
CA GLU A 781 -11.13 -0.04 -9.98
C GLU A 781 -11.14 -1.53 -9.58
N ASP A 782 -10.03 -2.02 -9.02
CA ASP A 782 -10.01 -3.32 -8.34
C ASP A 782 -10.47 -3.15 -6.88
N PRO A 783 -11.36 -4.00 -6.35
CA PRO A 783 -11.88 -3.84 -4.99
C PRO A 783 -10.80 -3.83 -3.90
N LEU A 784 -9.69 -4.54 -4.10
CA LEU A 784 -8.59 -4.61 -3.15
C LEU A 784 -7.49 -3.59 -3.49
N LEU A 785 -7.01 -3.56 -4.74
CA LEU A 785 -5.83 -2.80 -5.13
C LEU A 785 -6.10 -1.31 -5.46
N GLY A 786 -7.36 -0.94 -5.71
CA GLY A 786 -7.74 0.40 -6.16
C GLY A 786 -7.58 0.57 -7.69
N PRO A 787 -7.23 1.77 -8.19
CA PRO A 787 -7.19 2.02 -9.62
C PRO A 787 -6.00 1.32 -10.27
N MET A 788 -6.30 0.37 -11.15
CA MET A 788 -5.31 -0.49 -11.81
C MET A 788 -5.30 -0.25 -13.32
N VAL A 789 -4.09 -0.10 -13.88
CA VAL A 789 -3.87 -0.13 -15.33
C VAL A 789 -3.22 -1.46 -15.71
N SER A 790 -3.73 -2.08 -16.76
CA SER A 790 -3.24 -3.33 -17.32
C SER A 790 -2.86 -3.15 -18.78
N PHE A 791 -1.75 -3.75 -19.20
CA PHE A 791 -1.24 -3.70 -20.57
C PHE A 791 -0.83 -5.10 -21.03
N GLY A 792 -1.20 -5.46 -22.26
CA GLY A 792 -0.80 -6.73 -22.89
C GLY A 792 -0.91 -6.66 -24.41
N LEU A 793 -0.33 -7.62 -25.12
CA LEU A 793 -0.58 -7.77 -26.56
C LEU A 793 -1.94 -8.43 -26.79
N ALA A 794 -2.68 -7.98 -27.81
CA ALA A 794 -3.97 -8.56 -28.16
C ALA A 794 -3.80 -9.99 -28.71
N GLY A 795 -4.58 -10.93 -28.18
CA GLY A 795 -4.59 -12.32 -28.63
C GLY A 795 -4.91 -13.27 -27.49
N ASP A 796 -5.43 -14.45 -27.83
CA ASP A 796 -5.76 -15.52 -26.87
C ASP A 796 -4.52 -16.03 -26.13
N SER A 797 -3.38 -16.11 -26.81
CA SER A 797 -2.13 -16.62 -26.25
C SER A 797 -1.60 -15.72 -25.12
N SER A 798 -1.75 -14.40 -25.24
CA SER A 798 -1.38 -13.47 -24.17
C SER A 798 -2.28 -13.64 -22.95
N GLU A 799 -3.58 -13.83 -23.17
CA GLU A 799 -4.57 -14.05 -22.10
C GLU A 799 -4.36 -15.41 -21.40
N LEU A 800 -4.07 -16.47 -22.16
CA LEU A 800 -3.85 -17.83 -21.63
C LEU A 800 -2.52 -17.98 -20.86
N LEU A 801 -1.50 -17.23 -21.26
CA LEU A 801 -0.17 -17.27 -20.63
C LEU A 801 0.02 -16.23 -19.51
N ASP A 802 -1.03 -15.45 -19.20
CA ASP A 802 -0.97 -14.34 -18.24
C ASP A 802 0.17 -13.35 -18.57
N ASP A 803 0.45 -13.12 -19.86
CA ASP A 803 1.45 -12.15 -20.33
C ASP A 803 0.84 -10.74 -20.35
N VAL A 804 0.55 -10.25 -19.14
CA VAL A 804 -0.09 -8.96 -18.87
C VAL A 804 0.69 -8.25 -17.76
N GLN A 805 0.90 -6.95 -17.94
CA GLN A 805 1.48 -6.08 -16.92
C GLN A 805 0.41 -5.26 -16.23
N HIS A 806 0.41 -5.24 -14.91
CA HIS A 806 -0.48 -4.52 -14.02
C HIS A 806 0.31 -3.48 -13.20
N ARG A 807 -0.23 -2.28 -13.06
CA ARG A 807 0.32 -1.22 -12.18
C ARG A 807 -0.81 -0.44 -11.49
N VAL A 808 -0.54 0.03 -10.28
CA VAL A 808 -1.46 0.91 -9.53
C VAL A 808 -1.25 2.35 -9.99
N ALA A 809 -2.32 3.08 -10.27
CA ALA A 809 -2.27 4.49 -10.60
C ALA A 809 -2.06 5.38 -9.33
N PRO A 810 -1.44 6.57 -9.46
CA PRO A 810 -0.91 7.18 -10.69
C PRO A 810 0.40 6.54 -11.17
N LEU A 811 0.72 6.70 -12.46
CA LEU A 811 1.93 6.17 -13.09
C LEU A 811 2.91 7.28 -13.46
N THR A 812 4.20 7.00 -13.29
CA THR A 812 5.29 7.83 -13.83
C THR A 812 5.58 7.48 -15.29
N ASP A 813 6.32 8.35 -15.98
CA ASP A 813 6.80 8.08 -17.34
C ASP A 813 7.66 6.81 -17.43
N VAL A 814 8.45 6.52 -16.39
CA VAL A 814 9.24 5.28 -16.27
C VAL A 814 8.35 4.06 -16.03
N ASP A 815 7.29 4.18 -15.23
CA ASP A 815 6.34 3.08 -15.00
C ASP A 815 5.68 2.64 -16.32
N ALA A 816 5.22 3.60 -17.15
CA ALA A 816 4.62 3.31 -18.46
C ALA A 816 5.63 2.64 -19.42
N LYS A 817 6.86 3.18 -19.51
CA LYS A 817 7.95 2.60 -20.29
C LYS A 817 8.29 1.17 -19.85
N SER A 818 8.30 0.93 -18.54
CA SER A 818 8.55 -0.38 -17.95
C SER A 818 7.43 -1.36 -18.25
N MET A 819 6.15 -0.97 -18.14
CA MET A 819 5.01 -1.83 -18.51
C MET A 819 5.14 -2.35 -19.94
N VAL A 820 5.48 -1.47 -20.89
CA VAL A 820 5.60 -1.87 -22.31
C VAL A 820 6.76 -2.85 -22.53
N ARG A 821 7.89 -2.64 -21.85
CA ARG A 821 9.12 -3.42 -22.03
C ARG A 821 9.17 -4.72 -21.22
N SER A 822 8.32 -4.88 -20.21
CA SER A 822 8.39 -6.02 -19.28
C SER A 822 7.54 -7.22 -19.70
N LEU A 823 6.73 -7.11 -20.76
CA LEU A 823 6.02 -8.27 -21.31
C LEU A 823 7.00 -9.30 -21.85
N GLY A 824 6.70 -10.59 -21.65
CA GLY A 824 7.44 -11.68 -22.28
C GLY A 824 7.36 -11.60 -23.80
N SER A 825 6.23 -11.12 -24.34
CA SER A 825 6.01 -10.88 -25.77
C SER A 825 6.45 -9.49 -26.26
N SER A 826 6.99 -8.62 -25.38
CA SER A 826 7.49 -7.29 -25.76
C SER A 826 8.50 -7.26 -26.91
N PRO A 827 9.37 -8.29 -27.15
CA PRO A 827 10.27 -8.27 -28.30
C PRO A 827 9.57 -8.05 -29.64
N ARG A 828 8.27 -8.39 -29.77
CA ARG A 828 7.47 -8.12 -30.98
C ARG A 828 7.34 -6.63 -31.29
N LEU A 829 7.38 -5.76 -30.28
CA LEU A 829 7.37 -4.30 -30.45
C LEU A 829 8.75 -3.75 -30.84
N PHE A 830 9.83 -4.51 -30.60
CA PHE A 830 11.21 -4.04 -30.75
C PHE A 830 12.02 -4.84 -31.80
N GLY A 831 11.34 -5.39 -32.82
CA GLY A 831 12.00 -6.01 -33.98
C GLY A 831 12.34 -7.50 -33.87
N TYR A 832 11.55 -8.27 -33.11
CA TYR A 832 11.73 -9.72 -33.00
C TYR A 832 11.79 -10.43 -34.37
N ARG A 833 12.80 -11.29 -34.55
CA ARG A 833 13.07 -12.05 -35.79
C ARG A 833 13.19 -11.18 -37.06
N GLY A 834 13.72 -9.97 -36.92
CA GLY A 834 13.91 -9.05 -38.05
C GLY A 834 12.64 -8.32 -38.48
N GLY A 835 11.59 -8.36 -37.66
CA GLY A 835 10.42 -7.49 -37.85
C GLY A 835 10.76 -6.00 -37.63
N PRO A 836 9.86 -5.09 -38.01
CA PRO A 836 10.03 -3.67 -37.79
C PRO A 836 10.01 -3.30 -36.29
N VAL A 837 10.63 -2.18 -35.94
CA VAL A 837 10.61 -1.60 -34.59
C VAL A 837 9.44 -0.63 -34.51
N MET A 838 8.50 -0.87 -33.60
CA MET A 838 7.29 -0.07 -33.46
C MET A 838 7.56 1.21 -32.66
N ASN A 839 6.86 2.30 -33.00
CA ASN A 839 6.83 3.52 -32.20
C ASN A 839 5.88 3.34 -31.00
N VAL A 840 6.44 3.03 -29.84
CA VAL A 840 5.68 2.79 -28.61
C VAL A 840 5.37 4.06 -27.81
N ALA A 841 5.89 5.24 -28.19
CA ALA A 841 5.69 6.47 -27.41
C ALA A 841 4.21 6.89 -27.30
N PRO A 842 3.39 6.85 -28.36
CA PRO A 842 1.96 7.14 -28.26
C PRO A 842 1.19 6.17 -27.34
N LEU A 843 1.63 4.90 -27.31
CA LEU A 843 1.06 3.87 -26.44
C LEU A 843 1.41 4.14 -24.97
N GLU A 844 2.66 4.52 -24.68
CA GLU A 844 3.09 4.93 -23.34
C GLU A 844 2.27 6.14 -22.85
N GLU A 845 2.02 7.13 -23.70
CA GLU A 845 1.16 8.28 -23.37
C GLU A 845 -0.31 7.86 -23.11
N THR A 846 -0.84 6.93 -23.90
CA THR A 846 -2.21 6.40 -23.68
C THR A 846 -2.32 5.72 -22.32
N ILE A 847 -1.33 4.90 -21.94
CA ILE A 847 -1.27 4.26 -20.62
C ILE A 847 -1.29 5.32 -19.50
N LEU A 848 -0.54 6.41 -19.64
CA LEU A 848 -0.50 7.50 -18.67
C LEU A 848 -1.85 8.24 -18.57
N ARG A 849 -2.49 8.52 -19.69
CA ARG A 849 -3.82 9.17 -19.73
C ARG A 849 -4.90 8.29 -19.10
N VAL A 850 -4.85 6.98 -19.36
CA VAL A 850 -5.74 6.00 -18.70
C VAL A 850 -5.50 5.95 -17.21
N ALA A 851 -4.23 5.93 -16.77
CA ALA A 851 -3.88 5.96 -15.35
C ALA A 851 -4.43 7.21 -14.65
N ALA A 852 -4.27 8.39 -15.27
CA ALA A 852 -4.80 9.64 -14.74
C ALA A 852 -6.33 9.65 -14.68
N LEU A 853 -6.99 9.10 -15.71
CA LEU A 853 -8.43 8.99 -15.78
C LEU A 853 -9.01 8.15 -14.64
N ILE A 854 -8.49 6.94 -14.42
CA ILE A 854 -9.01 6.06 -13.36
C ILE A 854 -8.60 6.52 -11.95
N ASP A 855 -7.45 7.20 -11.81
CA ASP A 855 -7.04 7.73 -10.50
C ASP A 855 -7.88 8.95 -10.08
N GLU A 856 -8.30 9.79 -11.02
CA GLU A 856 -9.11 10.98 -10.73
C GLU A 856 -10.60 10.65 -10.56
N PHE A 857 -11.12 9.65 -11.28
CA PHE A 857 -12.55 9.35 -11.33
C PHE A 857 -12.87 7.92 -10.86
N PRO A 858 -13.06 7.70 -9.54
CA PRO A 858 -13.43 6.40 -8.97
C PRO A 858 -14.70 5.77 -9.54
N ALA A 859 -15.59 6.59 -10.10
CA ALA A 859 -16.81 6.13 -10.75
C ALA A 859 -16.53 5.26 -11.99
N ILE A 860 -15.33 5.36 -12.59
CA ILE A 860 -14.92 4.54 -13.74
C ILE A 860 -14.57 3.14 -13.25
N ARG A 861 -15.52 2.22 -13.42
CA ARG A 861 -15.36 0.81 -13.08
C ARG A 861 -14.43 0.12 -14.07
N LEU A 862 -14.59 0.41 -15.36
CA LEU A 862 -13.81 -0.19 -16.44
C LEU A 862 -13.62 0.82 -17.57
N VAL A 863 -12.40 0.89 -18.09
CA VAL A 863 -12.07 1.44 -19.40
C VAL A 863 -11.21 0.42 -20.14
N GLU A 864 -11.62 -0.01 -21.33
CA GLU A 864 -10.89 -1.00 -22.13
C GLU A 864 -10.66 -0.47 -23.54
N PHE A 865 -9.38 -0.36 -23.93
CA PHE A 865 -8.92 -0.07 -25.27
C PHE A 865 -8.53 -1.37 -25.95
N ARG A 866 -9.34 -1.84 -26.91
CA ARG A 866 -9.14 -3.16 -27.55
C ARG A 866 -9.61 -3.18 -29.02
N PRO A 867 -8.73 -3.44 -29.98
CA PRO A 867 -7.26 -3.33 -29.93
C PRO A 867 -6.77 -1.89 -30.13
N ILE A 868 -5.53 -1.61 -29.71
CA ILE A 868 -4.72 -0.48 -30.16
C ILE A 868 -3.73 -1.04 -31.19
N SER A 869 -3.72 -0.55 -32.44
CA SER A 869 -2.73 -0.92 -33.45
C SER A 869 -1.50 -0.03 -33.29
N VAL A 870 -0.34 -0.60 -32.97
CA VAL A 870 0.92 0.15 -32.81
C VAL A 870 1.79 -0.11 -34.04
N THR A 871 2.22 0.96 -34.72
CA THR A 871 2.94 0.89 -36.01
C THR A 871 4.34 1.49 -35.87
N GLU A 872 5.11 1.58 -36.97
CA GLU A 872 6.43 2.25 -36.98
C GLU A 872 6.33 3.78 -36.79
N GLY A 873 5.19 4.39 -37.12
CA GLY A 873 5.00 5.84 -37.07
C GLY A 873 4.04 6.31 -35.99
N GLU A 874 2.84 5.73 -35.96
CA GLU A 874 1.72 6.18 -35.12
C GLU A 874 1.05 5.00 -34.38
N GLN A 875 -0.04 5.30 -33.68
CA GLN A 875 -0.97 4.30 -33.15
C GLN A 875 -2.41 4.62 -33.58
N ASP A 876 -3.21 3.57 -33.72
CA ASP A 876 -4.65 3.68 -34.00
C ASP A 876 -5.45 2.95 -32.92
N ILE A 877 -6.33 3.66 -32.22
CA ILE A 877 -7.23 3.05 -31.24
C ILE A 877 -8.50 2.56 -31.95
N LEU A 878 -8.73 1.23 -31.91
CA LEU A 878 -9.72 0.55 -32.73
C LEU A 878 -11.00 0.13 -32.02
N SER A 879 -11.08 0.23 -30.68
CA SER A 879 -12.35 0.23 -29.93
C SER A 879 -12.09 0.65 -28.50
N VAL A 880 -13.05 1.36 -27.91
CA VAL A 880 -13.06 1.66 -26.47
C VAL A 880 -14.39 1.27 -25.86
N ARG A 881 -14.35 0.76 -24.63
CA ARG A 881 -15.52 0.49 -23.78
C ARG A 881 -15.29 1.16 -22.44
N ILE A 882 -16.28 1.91 -21.95
CA ILE A 882 -16.27 2.52 -20.62
C ILE A 882 -17.52 2.12 -19.85
N GLU A 883 -17.34 1.75 -18.58
CA GLU A 883 -18.40 1.44 -17.63
C GLU A 883 -18.22 2.24 -16.35
N LEU A 884 -19.34 2.75 -15.83
CA LEU A 884 -19.40 3.52 -14.59
C LEU A 884 -20.15 2.74 -13.51
N THR A 885 -19.89 3.09 -12.25
CA THR A 885 -20.67 2.65 -11.09
C THR A 885 -21.00 3.84 -10.18
N ARG A 886 -22.18 3.82 -9.56
CA ARG A 886 -22.63 4.87 -8.62
C ARG A 886 -21.90 4.82 -7.29
N GLU A 887 -21.67 3.61 -6.78
CA GLU A 887 -20.94 3.39 -5.53
C GLU A 887 -19.51 2.95 -5.87
N SER A 888 -18.61 3.94 -6.03
CA SER A 888 -17.20 3.64 -6.03
C SER A 888 -16.79 3.33 -4.60
N ASP A 889 -16.47 2.08 -4.34
CA ASP A 889 -16.21 1.58 -3.01
C ASP A 889 -14.76 1.93 -2.55
N ARG A 890 -14.17 3.00 -3.07
CA ARG A 890 -12.73 3.31 -3.02
C ARG A 890 -12.18 3.41 -1.59
N ILE A 891 -11.14 2.61 -1.29
CA ILE A 891 -10.58 2.46 0.07
C ILE A 891 -9.54 3.55 0.42
N ASP A 892 -9.07 4.31 -0.56
CA ASP A 892 -8.10 5.38 -0.40
C ASP A 892 -8.74 6.75 -0.66
N SER A 893 -9.87 7.02 -0.01
CA SER A 893 -10.39 8.39 0.07
C SER A 893 -9.24 9.34 0.47
N PRO A 894 -9.12 10.55 -0.11
CA PRO A 894 -8.13 11.54 0.30
C PRO A 894 -8.26 11.94 1.78
N ARG A 895 -9.37 11.55 2.43
CA ARG A 895 -9.58 11.70 3.87
C ARG A 895 -8.60 10.85 4.65
N ARG A 896 -7.97 11.47 5.63
CA ARG A 896 -7.16 10.77 6.60
C ARG A 896 -8.01 9.76 7.35
N ARG A 897 -7.63 8.49 7.28
CA ARG A 897 -8.30 7.44 8.03
C ARG A 897 -7.30 6.38 8.43
N MET A 898 -7.41 5.92 9.68
CA MET A 898 -6.83 4.65 10.07
C MET A 898 -7.39 3.59 9.13
N SER A 899 -6.57 2.61 8.74
CA SER A 899 -7.04 1.54 7.86
C SER A 899 -8.29 0.91 8.48
N ALA A 900 -9.42 1.16 7.82
CA ALA A 900 -10.70 0.55 8.16
C ALA A 900 -10.61 -0.94 7.83
N HIS A 901 -11.27 -1.74 8.67
CA HIS A 901 -11.43 -3.18 8.50
C HIS A 901 -12.59 -3.47 7.55
#